data_AF-A0A2N9M6G2-F1
#
_entry.id   AF-A0A2N9M6G2-F1
#
_cell.length_a   1.000
_cell.length_b   1.000
_cell.length_c   1.000
_cell.angle_alpha   90.00
_cell.angle_beta   90.00
_cell.angle_gamma   90.00
#
_symmetry.space_group_name_H-M   'P 1'
#
loop_
_entity.id
_entity.type
_entity.pdbx_description
1 polymer ?
#
loop_
_entity_poly.entity_id
_entity_poly.type
_entity_poly.pdbx_seq_one_letter_code
_entity_poly.pdbx_strand_id
1 'polypeptide(L)'
;MDPARSIRMGKLSSGLRRIPGPVVCALGLLLAACIGLAGCTSPIPIAKQDPAPTISSFTASPALITAGASTTLSWNTQGATSVTIAPGNFASTSGTGSVALSPTATTTYTLTATNSTGSVTALVSVTVTQPNLPTITSFTASPTGIALGAISTLSWTTSGAATLTITPGTFASTSASGTTNVSPEATTTYVLTATNAAGSVTATATVTVQTTTLPSITSFTANPASIQTGSSSTLSWATTGATGIAITPGTFTSTSGNGTTSVSPTATTTYTLTATNAAGSNTATAKVTVSAGGPLKITTTSCPGGTQGTAYAGCTIGASGGTPPYTFSVSNSVSYPPLPEGMTLNASTGSITSTLIGGQGTYIPEIVVTDSTNAQATANISFAISGSNAFLESIFPSNSIFHHRVDAATTSLPVDTSPAAAIYSGYLSATVKAFFGGNAYENFPNGIPAIEVPWNQPDVAVSTTVYQKYFTSGPIPAYAPVEGTSNSTGDRHVLVYLEAGNGNNPALYEMWQGIYEGGPWTDSSNAEWPNVAGNALTPQGQGTSDAAGLPVGPLLVNADEVIGTGTPTAPNGTVQHPIRFTLNHMLNYWVWPATETAGTGSCTASGGGTISTESEISQATPPASCTMTGPAGEIYRLKASVATPACAATSPQAAVIITAFRNYGIILADNGMSGGLIGTPDARWNDTDLQCLTSLTLSDFEPVNVSSLMVNNDSGQTSH
;
A
#
# COMPACT_ATOMS: atom_id res chain seq x y z
N MET A 1 -5.75 -31.63 37.87
CA MET A 1 -6.28 -31.91 39.23
C MET A 1 -7.37 -30.89 39.48
N ASP A 2 -8.45 -31.31 40.14
CA ASP A 2 -9.77 -30.65 40.27
C ASP A 2 -10.02 -30.36 41.79
N PRO A 3 -11.11 -29.72 42.26
CA PRO A 3 -12.22 -28.99 41.61
C PRO A 3 -12.20 -27.48 42.01
N ALA A 4 -13.24 -26.63 41.98
CA ALA A 4 -14.68 -26.67 41.66
C ALA A 4 -15.17 -25.23 41.34
N ARG A 5 -16.37 -24.94 40.81
CA ARG A 5 -17.43 -25.71 40.13
C ARG A 5 -18.19 -24.76 39.19
N SER A 6 -18.99 -25.29 38.24
CA SER A 6 -19.68 -24.52 37.18
C SER A 6 -21.18 -24.84 37.09
N ILE A 7 -21.85 -24.30 36.05
CA ILE A 7 -23.25 -24.53 35.57
C ILE A 7 -24.28 -23.62 36.29
N ARG A 8 -25.09 -22.72 35.68
CA ARG A 8 -25.76 -22.49 34.35
C ARG A 8 -27.18 -23.07 34.17
N MET A 9 -28.10 -22.18 33.76
CA MET A 9 -29.37 -22.42 33.01
C MET A 9 -30.51 -23.20 33.72
N GLY A 10 -31.81 -22.90 33.51
CA GLY A 10 -32.42 -21.72 32.88
C GLY A 10 -33.84 -21.94 32.32
N LYS A 11 -34.77 -20.96 32.53
CA LYS A 11 -36.17 -20.87 32.00
C LYS A 11 -37.16 -21.93 32.56
N LEU A 12 -38.50 -21.73 32.58
CA LEU A 12 -39.40 -20.65 32.12
C LEU A 12 -40.75 -20.68 32.91
N SER A 13 -41.42 -19.53 33.10
CA SER A 13 -42.89 -19.34 33.42
C SER A 13 -43.46 -19.96 34.72
N SER A 14 -44.53 -19.46 35.37
CA SER A 14 -45.27 -18.17 35.33
C SER A 14 -46.22 -18.09 36.56
N GLY A 15 -46.50 -16.91 37.13
CA GLY A 15 -47.44 -16.79 38.27
C GLY A 15 -47.79 -15.35 38.69
N LEU A 16 -49.07 -15.07 38.87
CA LEU A 16 -49.69 -13.73 38.97
C LEU A 16 -49.54 -13.00 40.35
N ARG A 17 -49.21 -11.69 40.26
CA ARG A 17 -49.90 -10.51 40.86
C ARG A 17 -50.05 -10.27 42.39
N ARG A 18 -49.58 -9.06 42.75
CA ARG A 18 -50.25 -7.94 43.46
C ARG A 18 -50.25 -7.81 45.02
N ILE A 19 -49.54 -6.75 45.44
CA ILE A 19 -49.97 -5.61 46.31
C ILE A 19 -50.37 -5.90 47.79
N PRO A 20 -49.71 -5.24 48.77
CA PRO A 20 -50.12 -5.26 50.19
C PRO A 20 -51.12 -4.15 50.56
N GLY A 21 -51.80 -4.33 51.71
CA GLY A 21 -52.60 -3.30 52.41
C GLY A 21 -52.44 -3.42 53.94
N PRO A 22 -52.80 -2.40 54.75
CA PRO A 22 -52.17 -2.20 56.06
C PRO A 22 -53.05 -2.37 57.32
N VAL A 23 -52.37 -2.75 58.41
CA VAL A 23 -52.47 -2.28 59.82
C VAL A 23 -53.82 -1.80 60.39
N VAL A 24 -54.27 -2.41 61.52
CA VAL A 24 -54.64 -1.75 62.81
C VAL A 24 -55.03 -2.82 63.87
N CYS A 25 -54.88 -2.49 65.16
CA CYS A 25 -55.17 -3.35 66.33
C CYS A 25 -56.67 -3.41 66.71
N ALA A 26 -57.11 -4.48 67.41
CA ALA A 26 -57.67 -4.40 68.78
C ALA A 26 -58.20 -5.73 69.39
N LEU A 27 -57.84 -5.96 70.66
CA LEU A 27 -58.49 -6.65 71.80
C LEU A 27 -59.67 -7.67 71.65
N GLY A 28 -59.63 -8.68 72.54
CA GLY A 28 -60.78 -9.48 73.02
C GLY A 28 -60.78 -10.95 72.55
N LEU A 29 -61.24 -11.96 73.30
CA LEU A 29 -61.84 -12.04 74.64
C LEU A 29 -61.09 -13.16 75.44
N LEU A 30 -61.54 -13.89 76.49
CA LEU A 30 -62.83 -14.10 77.18
C LEU A 30 -62.57 -14.31 78.71
N LEU A 31 -63.43 -15.03 79.44
CA LEU A 31 -63.34 -15.28 80.89
C LEU A 31 -63.70 -16.73 81.27
N ALA A 32 -63.13 -17.28 82.36
CA ALA A 32 -63.60 -18.47 83.09
C ALA A 32 -62.92 -18.54 84.47
N ALA A 33 -63.53 -18.99 85.57
CA ALA A 33 -64.95 -19.21 85.92
C ALA A 33 -65.09 -19.25 87.47
N CYS A 34 -66.30 -19.06 88.03
CA CYS A 34 -66.55 -19.13 89.49
C CYS A 34 -67.76 -19.99 89.85
N ILE A 35 -67.55 -21.03 90.68
CA ILE A 35 -68.55 -21.88 91.37
C ILE A 35 -67.87 -22.34 92.68
N GLY A 36 -68.50 -22.47 93.87
CA GLY A 36 -69.91 -22.28 94.27
C GLY A 36 -70.06 -22.15 95.81
N LEU A 37 -71.27 -22.32 96.36
CA LEU A 37 -71.65 -21.87 97.72
C LEU A 37 -71.94 -22.98 98.76
N ALA A 38 -71.79 -22.61 100.05
CA ALA A 38 -72.49 -23.09 101.25
C ALA A 38 -72.37 -21.99 102.35
N GLY A 39 -73.13 -21.92 103.47
CA GLY A 39 -74.28 -22.72 103.94
C GLY A 39 -74.17 -23.01 105.45
N CYS A 40 -75.08 -22.64 106.36
CA CYS A 40 -76.32 -21.86 106.26
C CYS A 40 -76.31 -20.59 107.16
N THR A 41 -77.06 -20.33 108.26
CA THR A 41 -78.06 -21.07 109.06
C THR A 41 -79.10 -20.13 109.71
N SER A 42 -80.40 -20.39 109.45
CA SER A 42 -81.58 -20.34 110.36
C SER A 42 -81.95 -19.10 111.24
N PRO A 43 -83.26 -18.86 111.53
CA PRO A 43 -84.49 -19.12 110.75
C PRO A 43 -85.63 -18.04 110.91
N ILE A 44 -86.85 -18.32 110.37
CA ILE A 44 -88.19 -17.67 110.64
C ILE A 44 -88.47 -16.32 109.91
N PRO A 45 -89.71 -15.95 109.48
CA PRO A 45 -91.02 -16.66 109.37
C PRO A 45 -91.55 -16.80 107.92
N ILE A 46 -92.80 -17.28 107.74
CA ILE A 46 -93.48 -17.50 106.44
C ILE A 46 -94.56 -16.43 106.17
N ALA A 47 -94.74 -16.02 104.90
CA ALA A 47 -95.82 -15.16 104.42
C ALA A 47 -96.40 -15.66 103.07
N LYS A 48 -97.56 -15.12 102.67
CA LYS A 48 -98.32 -15.50 101.46
C LYS A 48 -97.61 -15.04 100.17
N GLN A 49 -97.63 -15.89 99.13
CA GLN A 49 -96.93 -15.66 97.85
C GLN A 49 -97.86 -15.13 96.75
N ASP A 50 -97.39 -14.13 96.00
CA ASP A 50 -98.00 -13.59 94.78
C ASP A 50 -97.43 -14.26 93.50
N PRO A 51 -98.08 -14.14 92.33
CA PRO A 51 -97.58 -14.72 91.09
C PRO A 51 -96.43 -13.94 90.43
N ALA A 52 -95.66 -14.63 89.59
CA ALA A 52 -94.61 -14.06 88.74
C ALA A 52 -95.15 -13.03 87.72
N PRO A 53 -94.36 -12.03 87.30
CA PRO A 53 -94.80 -10.99 86.39
C PRO A 53 -94.92 -11.50 84.95
N THR A 54 -95.75 -10.86 84.14
CA THR A 54 -95.91 -11.15 82.71
C THR A 54 -95.73 -9.89 81.86
N ILE A 55 -95.20 -10.05 80.65
CA ILE A 55 -95.14 -8.98 79.64
C ILE A 55 -96.27 -9.23 78.65
N SER A 56 -97.18 -8.26 78.51
CA SER A 56 -98.33 -8.33 77.58
C SER A 56 -98.04 -7.66 76.24
N SER A 57 -97.11 -6.70 76.20
CA SER A 57 -96.53 -6.21 74.95
C SER A 57 -95.13 -5.60 75.12
N PHE A 58 -94.32 -5.70 74.07
CA PHE A 58 -93.12 -4.90 73.85
C PHE A 58 -92.97 -4.68 72.34
N THR A 59 -93.00 -3.42 71.88
CA THR A 59 -93.00 -3.08 70.45
C THR A 59 -92.14 -1.86 70.14
N ALA A 60 -91.73 -1.70 68.88
CA ALA A 60 -90.99 -0.56 68.37
C ALA A 60 -91.73 0.05 67.18
N SER A 61 -91.84 1.38 67.11
CA SER A 61 -92.55 2.08 66.04
C SER A 61 -91.88 3.41 65.66
N PRO A 62 -91.43 3.59 64.40
CA PRO A 62 -91.31 2.56 63.35
C PRO A 62 -90.17 1.55 63.63
N ALA A 63 -90.35 0.28 63.28
CA ALA A 63 -89.33 -0.76 63.47
C ALA A 63 -88.19 -0.75 62.41
N LEU A 64 -88.29 0.11 61.39
CA LEU A 64 -87.30 0.32 60.34
C LEU A 64 -87.04 1.82 60.18
N ILE A 65 -85.77 2.22 60.22
CA ILE A 65 -85.33 3.62 60.13
C ILE A 65 -84.05 3.76 59.28
N THR A 66 -83.69 4.98 58.90
CA THR A 66 -82.32 5.35 58.49
C THR A 66 -81.47 5.66 59.72
N ALA A 67 -80.14 5.57 59.61
CA ALA A 67 -79.22 5.76 60.73
C ALA A 67 -79.42 7.11 61.45
N GLY A 68 -79.72 7.07 62.76
CA GLY A 68 -79.91 8.26 63.59
C GLY A 68 -81.30 8.90 63.53
N ALA A 69 -82.24 8.36 62.74
CA ALA A 69 -83.66 8.74 62.84
C ALA A 69 -84.31 8.13 64.11
N SER A 70 -85.42 8.71 64.56
CA SER A 70 -86.07 8.34 65.84
C SER A 70 -87.09 7.20 65.69
N THR A 71 -87.19 6.36 66.72
CA THR A 71 -88.25 5.37 66.92
C THR A 71 -88.63 5.25 68.39
N THR A 72 -89.87 4.85 68.67
CA THR A 72 -90.39 4.70 70.04
C THR A 72 -90.54 3.23 70.40
N LEU A 73 -89.93 2.83 71.52
CA LEU A 73 -90.24 1.56 72.19
C LEU A 73 -91.42 1.75 73.14
N SER A 74 -92.35 0.79 73.19
CA SER A 74 -93.52 0.82 74.08
C SER A 74 -93.73 -0.54 74.75
N TRP A 75 -94.10 -0.56 76.02
CA TRP A 75 -94.30 -1.78 76.81
C TRP A 75 -95.55 -1.78 77.70
N ASN A 76 -96.06 -2.98 77.96
CA ASN A 76 -97.11 -3.25 78.93
C ASN A 76 -96.79 -4.56 79.66
N THR A 77 -96.93 -4.56 80.98
CA THR A 77 -96.57 -5.67 81.88
C THR A 77 -97.56 -5.73 83.05
N GLN A 78 -97.81 -6.94 83.55
CA GLN A 78 -98.73 -7.20 84.67
C GLN A 78 -97.98 -7.86 85.83
N GLY A 79 -98.24 -7.37 87.05
CA GLY A 79 -97.61 -7.91 88.28
C GLY A 79 -96.14 -7.52 88.50
N ALA A 80 -95.51 -6.77 87.59
CA ALA A 80 -94.14 -6.28 87.75
C ALA A 80 -94.09 -5.06 88.70
N THR A 81 -93.09 -5.03 89.60
CA THR A 81 -92.76 -3.87 90.44
C THR A 81 -91.66 -3.00 89.84
N SER A 82 -90.89 -3.54 88.90
CA SER A 82 -89.92 -2.79 88.10
C SER A 82 -89.78 -3.35 86.70
N VAL A 83 -89.43 -2.48 85.77
CA VAL A 83 -89.21 -2.76 84.35
C VAL A 83 -87.93 -2.05 83.89
N THR A 84 -87.06 -2.72 83.15
CA THR A 84 -85.85 -2.11 82.55
C THR A 84 -85.71 -2.46 81.07
N ILE A 85 -85.00 -1.61 80.31
CA ILE A 85 -84.64 -1.87 78.90
C ILE A 85 -83.13 -1.74 78.69
N ALA A 86 -82.54 -2.76 78.07
CA ALA A 86 -81.15 -2.78 77.62
C ALA A 86 -81.05 -3.08 76.11
N PRO A 87 -80.14 -2.43 75.35
CA PRO A 87 -79.30 -1.30 75.76
C PRO A 87 -80.11 -0.02 76.00
N GLY A 88 -79.55 0.92 76.76
CA GLY A 88 -80.14 2.25 77.00
C GLY A 88 -80.33 2.64 78.47
N ASN A 89 -80.16 1.71 79.41
CA ASN A 89 -80.28 1.94 80.87
C ASN A 89 -81.61 2.59 81.31
N PHE A 90 -82.70 2.33 80.57
CA PHE A 90 -84.03 2.79 80.98
C PHE A 90 -84.57 1.92 82.11
N ALA A 91 -85.19 2.53 83.11
CA ALA A 91 -85.82 1.87 84.23
C ALA A 91 -87.13 2.58 84.60
N SER A 92 -88.14 1.81 85.00
CA SER A 92 -89.48 2.26 85.38
C SER A 92 -90.03 1.40 86.52
N THR A 93 -90.80 1.99 87.43
CA THR A 93 -91.65 1.27 88.39
C THR A 93 -93.10 1.14 87.91
N SER A 94 -93.46 1.79 86.80
CA SER A 94 -94.75 1.60 86.12
C SER A 94 -94.68 0.39 85.18
N GLY A 95 -95.69 -0.48 85.29
CA GLY A 95 -95.85 -1.65 84.44
C GLY A 95 -96.11 -1.32 82.96
N THR A 96 -96.57 -0.11 82.66
CA THR A 96 -96.71 0.45 81.31
C THR A 96 -95.78 1.63 81.09
N GLY A 97 -95.32 1.83 79.86
CA GLY A 97 -94.51 2.99 79.49
C GLY A 97 -94.05 2.98 78.03
N SER A 98 -93.35 4.03 77.63
CA SER A 98 -92.70 4.15 76.33
C SER A 98 -91.46 5.05 76.40
N VAL A 99 -90.53 4.91 75.45
CA VAL A 99 -89.33 5.75 75.33
C VAL A 99 -88.90 5.89 73.87
N ALA A 100 -88.54 7.11 73.47
CA ALA A 100 -88.01 7.40 72.14
C ALA A 100 -86.48 7.32 72.12
N LEU A 101 -85.92 6.78 71.03
CA LEU A 101 -84.48 6.61 70.82
C LEU A 101 -84.10 6.62 69.33
N SER A 102 -82.85 6.96 69.04
CA SER A 102 -82.36 7.16 67.67
C SER A 102 -81.09 6.33 67.37
N PRO A 103 -81.21 5.00 67.16
CA PRO A 103 -80.05 4.15 66.95
C PRO A 103 -79.42 4.36 65.55
N THR A 104 -78.09 4.34 65.50
CA THR A 104 -77.30 4.49 64.26
C THR A 104 -76.96 3.16 63.59
N ALA A 105 -77.27 2.03 64.23
CA ALA A 105 -77.11 0.68 63.70
C ALA A 105 -78.26 -0.23 64.18
N THR A 106 -78.55 -1.30 63.44
CA THR A 106 -79.60 -2.27 63.78
C THR A 106 -79.41 -2.80 65.20
N THR A 107 -80.36 -2.49 66.09
CA THR A 107 -80.24 -2.72 67.53
C THR A 107 -81.43 -3.52 68.03
N THR A 108 -81.16 -4.58 68.81
CA THR A 108 -82.21 -5.35 69.50
C THR A 108 -82.23 -4.95 70.96
N TYR A 109 -83.42 -4.57 71.44
CA TYR A 109 -83.69 -4.17 72.80
C TYR A 109 -84.34 -5.31 73.57
N THR A 110 -84.01 -5.42 74.85
CA THR A 110 -84.51 -6.41 75.80
C THR A 110 -85.25 -5.70 76.92
N LEU A 111 -86.57 -5.90 77.00
CA LEU A 111 -87.39 -5.54 78.15
C LEU A 111 -87.18 -6.61 79.23
N THR A 112 -86.99 -6.20 80.48
CA THR A 112 -86.92 -7.10 81.65
C THR A 112 -87.92 -6.60 82.70
N ALA A 113 -88.89 -7.43 83.07
CA ALA A 113 -89.97 -7.07 84.01
C ALA A 113 -89.93 -7.99 85.24
N THR A 114 -89.87 -7.40 86.44
CA THR A 114 -89.45 -8.08 87.67
C THR A 114 -90.41 -7.79 88.83
N ASN A 115 -90.65 -8.79 89.68
CA ASN A 115 -91.24 -8.63 91.02
C ASN A 115 -90.50 -9.49 92.05
N SER A 116 -91.01 -9.53 93.30
CA SER A 116 -90.43 -10.29 94.42
C SER A 116 -90.36 -11.81 94.22
N THR A 117 -91.00 -12.35 93.18
CA THR A 117 -91.10 -13.80 92.91
C THR A 117 -90.42 -14.25 91.62
N GLY A 118 -89.97 -13.31 90.78
CA GLY A 118 -89.26 -13.64 89.54
C GLY A 118 -89.13 -12.47 88.56
N SER A 119 -88.53 -12.76 87.41
CA SER A 119 -88.34 -11.82 86.30
C SER A 119 -88.60 -12.52 84.97
N VAL A 120 -89.15 -11.78 84.01
CA VAL A 120 -89.42 -12.24 82.63
C VAL A 120 -88.89 -11.22 81.62
N THR A 121 -88.56 -11.67 80.40
CA THR A 121 -87.99 -10.81 79.36
C THR A 121 -88.75 -10.89 78.04
N ALA A 122 -88.65 -9.83 77.23
CA ALA A 122 -89.13 -9.77 75.85
C ALA A 122 -88.16 -8.98 74.97
N LEU A 123 -88.14 -9.29 73.67
CA LEU A 123 -87.21 -8.68 72.70
C LEU A 123 -87.96 -7.88 71.63
N VAL A 124 -87.37 -6.78 71.17
CA VAL A 124 -87.79 -6.09 69.94
C VAL A 124 -86.59 -5.50 69.20
N SER A 125 -86.57 -5.61 67.88
CA SER A 125 -85.47 -5.15 67.02
C SER A 125 -85.85 -3.91 66.22
N VAL A 126 -84.97 -2.91 66.21
CA VAL A 126 -85.01 -1.75 65.33
C VAL A 126 -84.00 -1.97 64.22
N THR A 127 -84.45 -2.02 62.97
CA THR A 127 -83.58 -2.18 61.80
C THR A 127 -83.15 -0.82 61.25
N VAL A 128 -81.87 -0.68 60.90
CA VAL A 128 -81.28 0.57 60.42
C VAL A 128 -80.67 0.38 59.02
N THR A 129 -81.04 1.24 58.07
CA THR A 129 -80.44 1.29 56.73
C THR A 129 -79.36 2.36 56.60
N GLN A 130 -78.39 2.10 55.74
CA GLN A 130 -77.22 2.95 55.46
C GLN A 130 -77.14 3.31 53.96
N PRO A 131 -76.53 4.46 53.59
CA PRO A 131 -76.38 4.87 52.19
C PRO A 131 -75.29 4.07 51.44
N ASN A 132 -75.41 4.01 50.10
CA ASN A 132 -74.46 3.33 49.23
C ASN A 132 -73.28 4.22 48.81
N LEU A 133 -72.09 3.62 48.70
CA LEU A 133 -70.90 4.22 48.10
C LEU A 133 -71.11 4.61 46.62
N PRO A 134 -70.37 5.61 46.10
CA PRO A 134 -70.39 5.94 44.69
C PRO A 134 -69.66 4.87 43.86
N THR A 135 -69.88 4.88 42.54
CA THR A 135 -69.23 3.96 41.60
C THR A 135 -68.49 4.73 40.50
N ILE A 136 -67.34 4.22 40.08
CA ILE A 136 -66.61 4.71 38.90
C ILE A 136 -66.76 3.67 37.80
N THR A 137 -67.40 4.05 36.70
CA THR A 137 -67.66 3.18 35.53
C THR A 137 -66.50 3.21 34.54
N SER A 138 -65.82 4.36 34.41
CA SER A 138 -64.63 4.51 33.60
C SER A 138 -63.69 5.59 34.14
N PHE A 139 -62.39 5.37 33.97
CA PHE A 139 -61.37 6.41 34.02
C PHE A 139 -60.23 6.02 33.07
N THR A 140 -59.96 6.83 32.05
CA THR A 140 -59.00 6.50 30.98
C THR A 140 -58.14 7.71 30.60
N ALA A 141 -57.03 7.44 29.93
CA ALA A 141 -56.15 8.45 29.32
C ALA A 141 -56.03 8.18 27.81
N SER A 142 -55.99 9.24 26.99
CA SER A 142 -55.82 9.13 25.53
C SER A 142 -55.11 10.38 24.96
N PRO A 143 -54.00 10.21 24.21
CA PRO A 143 -53.22 8.98 24.04
C PRO A 143 -52.53 8.54 25.34
N THR A 144 -52.36 7.23 25.54
CA THR A 144 -51.67 6.67 26.72
C THR A 144 -50.15 6.84 26.69
N GLY A 145 -49.60 7.29 25.56
CA GLY A 145 -48.19 7.59 25.37
C GLY A 145 -48.01 8.92 24.66
N ILE A 146 -47.14 9.77 25.19
CA ILE A 146 -46.85 11.13 24.71
C ILE A 146 -45.35 11.39 24.68
N ALA A 147 -44.93 12.37 23.88
CA ALA A 147 -43.61 12.99 24.01
C ALA A 147 -43.59 13.95 25.23
N LEU A 148 -42.40 14.32 25.69
CA LEU A 148 -42.21 15.32 26.75
C LEU A 148 -43.01 16.60 26.45
N GLY A 149 -43.87 17.00 27.39
CA GLY A 149 -44.68 18.23 27.27
C GLY A 149 -45.89 18.17 26.32
N ALA A 150 -46.17 17.03 25.67
CA ALA A 150 -47.36 16.87 24.84
C ALA A 150 -48.62 16.51 25.66
N ILE A 151 -49.81 16.72 25.09
CA ILE A 151 -51.09 16.59 25.82
C ILE A 151 -51.66 15.16 25.74
N SER A 152 -52.14 14.67 26.88
CA SER A 152 -53.09 13.55 26.99
C SER A 152 -54.40 14.05 27.59
N THR A 153 -55.54 13.58 27.11
CA THR A 153 -56.85 13.82 27.71
C THR A 153 -57.20 12.69 28.68
N LEU A 154 -57.55 13.04 29.92
CA LEU A 154 -58.17 12.14 30.89
C LEU A 154 -59.69 12.22 30.76
N SER A 155 -60.39 11.10 30.86
CA SER A 155 -61.84 10.98 30.70
C SER A 155 -62.45 10.09 31.78
N TRP A 156 -63.61 10.46 32.34
CA TRP A 156 -64.29 9.69 33.39
C TRP A 156 -65.81 9.60 33.25
N THR A 157 -66.37 8.54 33.82
CA THR A 157 -67.81 8.38 34.08
C THR A 157 -68.01 7.70 35.44
N THR A 158 -68.91 8.24 36.26
CA THR A 158 -69.22 7.82 37.63
C THR A 158 -70.73 7.83 37.89
N SER A 159 -71.18 7.24 39.00
CA SER A 159 -72.57 7.34 39.47
C SER A 159 -72.64 7.42 41.00
N GLY A 160 -73.62 8.14 41.51
CA GLY A 160 -73.85 8.33 42.97
C GLY A 160 -72.83 9.20 43.69
N ALA A 161 -71.85 9.79 42.99
CA ALA A 161 -70.87 10.70 43.55
C ALA A 161 -71.43 12.12 43.74
N ALA A 162 -71.09 12.76 44.85
CA ALA A 162 -71.34 14.18 45.11
C ALA A 162 -70.15 15.06 44.70
N THR A 163 -68.92 14.56 44.84
CA THR A 163 -67.69 15.23 44.40
C THR A 163 -66.71 14.24 43.77
N LEU A 164 -65.93 14.75 42.82
CA LEU A 164 -64.83 14.07 42.13
C LEU A 164 -63.55 14.90 42.25
N THR A 165 -62.41 14.26 42.44
CA THR A 165 -61.07 14.90 42.34
C THR A 165 -60.11 14.02 41.55
N ILE A 166 -59.12 14.64 40.87
CA ILE A 166 -58.04 13.92 40.18
C ILE A 166 -56.68 14.41 40.71
N THR A 167 -55.85 13.47 41.16
CA THR A 167 -54.47 13.72 41.62
C THR A 167 -53.47 12.89 40.80
N PRO A 168 -52.20 13.32 40.63
CA PRO A 168 -51.64 14.62 41.00
C PRO A 168 -52.28 15.76 40.20
N GLY A 169 -52.36 16.93 40.83
CA GLY A 169 -53.11 18.09 40.35
C GLY A 169 -54.16 18.56 41.35
N THR A 170 -54.92 19.60 40.96
CA THR A 170 -55.96 20.25 41.78
C THR A 170 -57.35 20.16 41.14
N PHE A 171 -57.53 19.29 40.14
CA PHE A 171 -58.79 19.17 39.42
C PHE A 171 -59.89 18.59 40.31
N ALA A 172 -61.04 19.29 40.36
CA ALA A 172 -62.23 18.88 41.07
C ALA A 172 -63.48 19.11 40.21
N SER A 173 -64.50 18.27 40.38
CA SER A 173 -65.78 18.38 39.66
C SER A 173 -66.94 17.79 40.46
N THR A 174 -68.16 18.18 40.11
CA THR A 174 -69.42 17.54 40.57
C THR A 174 -70.13 16.81 39.42
N SER A 175 -69.62 16.89 38.19
CA SER A 175 -70.22 16.27 37.00
C SER A 175 -69.93 14.78 36.94
N ALA A 176 -70.99 13.96 36.87
CA ALA A 176 -70.89 12.50 36.81
C ALA A 176 -70.02 11.98 35.66
N SER A 177 -69.90 12.71 34.56
CA SER A 177 -68.95 12.46 33.46
C SER A 177 -68.23 13.74 33.02
N GLY A 178 -67.04 13.59 32.45
CA GLY A 178 -66.26 14.72 31.95
C GLY A 178 -64.88 14.33 31.43
N THR A 179 -64.13 15.35 30.98
CA THR A 179 -62.75 15.23 30.49
C THR A 179 -61.88 16.37 31.01
N THR A 180 -60.56 16.16 31.11
CA THR A 180 -59.58 17.21 31.36
C THR A 180 -58.24 16.89 30.68
N ASN A 181 -57.49 17.91 30.29
CA ASN A 181 -56.20 17.74 29.62
C ASN A 181 -55.04 17.80 30.63
N VAL A 182 -54.04 16.95 30.43
CA VAL A 182 -52.80 16.91 31.21
C VAL A 182 -51.59 16.86 30.28
N SER A 183 -50.49 17.46 30.72
CA SER A 183 -49.17 17.38 30.07
C SER A 183 -48.11 17.13 31.14
N PRO A 184 -47.89 15.86 31.54
CA PRO A 184 -46.85 15.51 32.49
C PRO A 184 -45.47 15.42 31.82
N GLU A 185 -44.43 15.82 32.56
CA GLU A 185 -43.02 15.75 32.10
C GLU A 185 -42.37 14.37 32.34
N ALA A 186 -43.00 13.53 33.17
CA ALA A 186 -42.58 12.16 33.45
C ALA A 186 -43.78 11.21 33.43
N THR A 187 -43.55 9.91 33.23
CA THR A 187 -44.61 8.89 33.24
C THR A 187 -45.42 8.96 34.54
N THR A 188 -46.68 9.37 34.44
CA THR A 188 -47.51 9.78 35.59
C THR A 188 -48.78 8.95 35.64
N THR A 189 -49.10 8.43 36.83
CA THR A 189 -50.38 7.76 37.08
C THR A 189 -51.30 8.72 37.84
N TYR A 190 -52.43 9.03 37.21
CA TYR A 190 -53.50 9.82 37.79
C TYR A 190 -54.49 8.92 38.55
N VAL A 191 -55.07 9.45 39.61
CA VAL A 191 -56.05 8.80 40.49
C VAL A 191 -57.30 9.67 40.54
N LEU A 192 -58.41 9.16 39.99
CA LEU A 192 -59.74 9.71 40.18
C LEU A 192 -60.28 9.23 41.53
N THR A 193 -60.72 10.14 42.38
CA THR A 193 -61.43 9.85 43.64
C THR A 193 -62.87 10.35 43.51
N ALA A 194 -63.85 9.49 43.79
CA ALA A 194 -65.27 9.81 43.76
C ALA A 194 -65.87 9.63 45.16
N THR A 195 -66.58 10.63 45.67
CA THR A 195 -67.01 10.72 47.08
C THR A 195 -68.48 11.07 47.21
N ASN A 196 -69.17 10.46 48.17
CA ASN A 196 -70.51 10.86 48.64
C ASN A 196 -70.63 10.69 50.17
N ALA A 197 -71.83 10.85 50.73
CA ALA A 197 -72.06 10.74 52.18
C ALA A 197 -71.79 9.35 52.79
N ALA A 198 -71.66 8.29 51.99
CA ALA A 198 -71.27 6.94 52.42
C ALA A 198 -69.75 6.71 52.38
N GLY A 199 -68.97 7.63 51.81
CA GLY A 199 -67.51 7.53 51.65
C GLY A 199 -67.04 7.68 50.21
N SER A 200 -65.85 7.14 49.91
CA SER A 200 -65.14 7.35 48.64
C SER A 200 -64.69 6.04 47.98
N VAL A 201 -64.59 6.06 46.65
CA VAL A 201 -63.93 5.03 45.82
C VAL A 201 -62.92 5.65 44.87
N THR A 202 -61.98 4.87 44.34
CA THR A 202 -60.91 5.38 43.45
C THR A 202 -60.70 4.53 42.20
N ALA A 203 -60.17 5.15 41.14
CA ALA A 203 -59.73 4.50 39.90
C ALA A 203 -58.47 5.19 39.36
N THR A 204 -57.70 4.52 38.48
CA THR A 204 -56.38 5.02 38.03
C THR A 204 -56.19 4.97 36.53
N ALA A 205 -55.56 6.00 35.95
CA ALA A 205 -55.17 6.06 34.53
C ALA A 205 -53.72 6.56 34.40
N THR A 206 -52.90 5.89 33.58
CA THR A 206 -51.47 6.21 33.43
C THR A 206 -51.18 6.81 32.07
N VAL A 207 -50.45 7.93 32.07
CA VAL A 207 -49.87 8.59 30.89
C VAL A 207 -48.37 8.28 30.88
N THR A 208 -47.89 7.61 29.83
CA THR A 208 -46.46 7.33 29.64
C THR A 208 -45.79 8.45 28.85
N VAL A 209 -44.64 8.92 29.34
CA VAL A 209 -43.85 9.97 28.67
C VAL A 209 -42.61 9.31 28.09
N GLN A 210 -42.44 9.41 26.77
CA GLN A 210 -41.25 8.95 26.07
C GLN A 210 -40.19 10.04 26.08
N THR A 211 -39.05 9.76 26.72
CA THR A 211 -37.85 10.59 26.66
C THR A 211 -36.92 10.07 25.57
N THR A 212 -36.57 10.92 24.60
CA THR A 212 -35.50 10.65 23.64
C THR A 212 -34.15 10.88 24.32
N THR A 213 -33.23 9.93 24.18
CA THR A 213 -31.85 10.05 24.67
C THR A 213 -30.92 10.44 23.53
N LEU A 214 -29.81 11.13 23.85
CA LEU A 214 -28.76 11.42 22.88
C LEU A 214 -28.22 10.10 22.27
N PRO A 215 -27.77 10.11 21.00
CA PRO A 215 -27.26 8.91 20.35
C PRO A 215 -25.95 8.45 20.98
N SER A 216 -25.74 7.14 21.10
CA SER A 216 -24.48 6.57 21.61
C SER A 216 -23.57 6.19 20.45
N ILE A 217 -22.28 6.55 20.53
CA ILE A 217 -21.25 6.06 19.61
C ILE A 217 -20.56 4.88 20.28
N THR A 218 -20.67 3.68 19.70
CA THR A 218 -20.12 2.44 20.25
C THR A 218 -18.75 2.11 19.68
N SER A 219 -18.41 2.61 18.49
CA SER A 219 -17.03 2.67 17.99
C SER A 219 -16.83 3.81 16.98
N PHE A 220 -15.62 4.36 16.96
CA PHE A 220 -15.11 5.13 15.83
C PHE A 220 -13.59 4.88 15.76
N THR A 221 -13.10 4.33 14.64
CA THR A 221 -11.72 3.88 14.50
C THR A 221 -11.16 4.18 13.11
N ALA A 222 -9.84 4.31 13.02
CA ALA A 222 -9.10 4.40 11.77
C ALA A 222 -8.24 3.15 11.58
N ASN A 223 -8.27 2.52 10.40
CA ASN A 223 -7.46 1.34 10.10
C ASN A 223 -6.85 1.43 8.68
N PRO A 224 -5.52 1.45 8.53
CA PRO A 224 -4.51 1.57 9.59
C PRO A 224 -4.55 2.96 10.27
N ALA A 225 -4.25 3.03 11.57
CA ALA A 225 -4.25 4.28 12.35
C ALA A 225 -3.01 5.17 12.08
N SER A 226 -1.99 4.61 11.43
CA SER A 226 -0.82 5.32 10.93
C SER A 226 -0.62 5.03 9.45
N ILE A 227 -0.31 6.05 8.66
CA ILE A 227 -0.05 5.97 7.22
C ILE A 227 1.16 6.82 6.83
N GLN A 228 1.75 6.53 5.67
CA GLN A 228 2.61 7.50 4.99
C GLN A 228 1.75 8.51 4.23
N THR A 229 2.32 9.69 3.93
CA THR A 229 1.71 10.63 2.99
C THR A 229 1.37 9.95 1.65
N GLY A 230 0.25 10.33 1.03
CA GLY A 230 -0.29 9.71 -0.19
C GLY A 230 -0.98 8.35 -0.01
N SER A 231 -0.82 7.66 1.13
CA SER A 231 -1.56 6.43 1.43
C SER A 231 -2.98 6.72 1.95
N SER A 232 -3.80 5.68 2.11
CA SER A 232 -5.18 5.80 2.62
C SER A 232 -5.40 5.03 3.94
N SER A 233 -6.42 5.46 4.70
CA SER A 233 -6.91 4.82 5.92
C SER A 233 -8.44 4.69 5.85
N THR A 234 -9.00 3.60 6.37
CA THR A 234 -10.44 3.41 6.46
C THR A 234 -10.95 3.85 7.83
N LEU A 235 -11.78 4.88 7.86
CA LEU A 235 -12.57 5.27 9.02
C LEU A 235 -13.79 4.35 9.13
N SER A 236 -14.04 3.80 10.31
CA SER A 236 -15.16 2.89 10.59
C SER A 236 -15.93 3.34 11.83
N TRP A 237 -17.26 3.34 11.80
CA TRP A 237 -18.11 3.73 12.94
C TRP A 237 -19.24 2.75 13.22
N ALA A 238 -19.65 2.70 14.48
CA ALA A 238 -20.88 2.09 14.96
C ALA A 238 -21.57 2.99 16.00
N THR A 239 -22.90 3.08 15.93
CA THR A 239 -23.71 3.94 16.80
C THR A 239 -25.06 3.29 17.13
N THR A 240 -25.73 3.79 18.17
CA THR A 240 -27.07 3.38 18.60
C THR A 240 -27.94 4.61 18.81
N GLY A 241 -29.12 4.63 18.20
CA GLY A 241 -30.09 5.73 18.32
C GLY A 241 -29.77 6.99 17.51
N ALA A 242 -28.73 6.98 16.67
CA ALA A 242 -28.45 8.06 15.72
C ALA A 242 -29.39 8.00 14.51
N THR A 243 -29.82 9.16 14.01
CA THR A 243 -30.57 9.32 12.75
C THR A 243 -29.79 10.12 11.70
N GLY A 244 -28.64 10.70 12.07
CA GLY A 244 -27.70 11.35 11.18
C GLY A 244 -26.26 11.22 11.69
N ILE A 245 -25.33 11.11 10.75
CA ILE A 245 -23.89 11.00 10.94
C ILE A 245 -23.21 12.08 10.08
N ALA A 246 -22.19 12.75 10.62
CA ALA A 246 -21.25 13.58 9.86
C ALA A 246 -19.81 13.28 10.30
N ILE A 247 -18.84 13.41 9.41
CA ILE A 247 -17.40 13.30 9.72
C ILE A 247 -16.67 14.55 9.22
N THR A 248 -15.92 15.19 10.12
CA THR A 248 -15.05 16.35 9.82
C THR A 248 -13.58 16.03 10.21
N PRO A 249 -12.57 16.66 9.60
CA PRO A 249 -12.65 17.54 8.44
C PRO A 249 -13.11 16.79 7.18
N GLY A 250 -13.81 17.50 6.30
CA GLY A 250 -14.52 16.94 5.15
C GLY A 250 -16.02 17.26 5.18
N THR A 251 -16.75 16.69 4.22
CA THR A 251 -18.20 16.89 4.01
C THR A 251 -19.00 15.60 4.09
N PHE A 252 -18.38 14.51 4.57
CA PHE A 252 -19.01 13.19 4.61
C PHE A 252 -20.22 13.18 5.57
N THR A 253 -21.35 12.69 5.08
CA THR A 253 -22.58 12.51 5.87
C THR A 253 -23.26 11.18 5.55
N SER A 254 -24.03 10.65 6.50
CA SER A 254 -24.82 9.42 6.31
C SER A 254 -26.02 9.39 7.26
N THR A 255 -27.05 8.61 6.92
CA THR A 255 -28.15 8.25 7.84
C THR A 255 -27.95 6.86 8.46
N SER A 256 -26.93 6.10 8.03
CA SER A 256 -26.64 4.76 8.57
C SER A 256 -25.86 4.86 9.87
N GLY A 257 -26.42 4.30 10.94
CA GLY A 257 -25.79 4.25 12.26
C GLY A 257 -24.48 3.45 12.31
N ASN A 258 -24.20 2.60 11.31
CA ASN A 258 -22.93 1.89 11.14
C ASN A 258 -22.40 2.10 9.72
N GLY A 259 -21.08 2.17 9.53
CA GLY A 259 -20.50 2.30 8.20
C GLY A 259 -18.99 2.51 8.17
N THR A 260 -18.47 2.71 6.96
CA THR A 260 -17.05 2.92 6.68
C THR A 260 -16.85 3.98 5.58
N THR A 261 -15.74 4.72 5.62
CA THR A 261 -15.31 5.60 4.52
C THR A 261 -13.78 5.66 4.45
N SER A 262 -13.23 5.90 3.25
CA SER A 262 -11.78 5.98 3.03
C SER A 262 -11.30 7.43 3.04
N VAL A 263 -10.13 7.69 3.62
CA VAL A 263 -9.49 9.02 3.69
C VAL A 263 -7.99 8.93 3.42
N SER A 264 -7.44 9.92 2.72
CA SER A 264 -6.00 10.04 2.42
C SER A 264 -5.45 11.41 2.84
N PRO A 265 -5.37 11.71 4.15
CA PRO A 265 -4.83 12.98 4.62
C PRO A 265 -3.32 13.09 4.35
N THR A 266 -2.86 14.30 3.98
CA THR A 266 -1.44 14.61 3.74
C THR A 266 -0.69 15.03 5.01
N ALA A 267 -1.40 15.31 6.10
CA ALA A 267 -0.85 15.65 7.40
C ALA A 267 -1.63 14.91 8.51
N THR A 268 -1.00 14.70 9.67
CA THR A 268 -1.62 14.00 10.81
C THR A 268 -2.95 14.65 11.19
N THR A 269 -4.04 13.92 10.98
CA THR A 269 -5.41 14.45 11.02
C THR A 269 -6.25 13.72 12.05
N THR A 270 -6.88 14.46 12.96
CA THR A 270 -7.91 13.93 13.87
C THR A 270 -9.28 14.14 13.23
N TYR A 271 -9.93 13.06 12.84
CA TYR A 271 -11.31 13.08 12.40
C TYR A 271 -12.25 13.08 13.61
N THR A 272 -13.38 13.78 13.47
CA THR A 272 -14.47 13.83 14.44
C THR A 272 -15.73 13.29 13.80
N LEU A 273 -16.27 12.21 14.36
CA LEU A 273 -17.60 11.69 14.06
C LEU A 273 -18.60 12.44 14.92
N THR A 274 -19.63 13.02 14.31
CA THR A 274 -20.79 13.59 14.99
C THR A 274 -22.01 12.72 14.69
N ALA A 275 -22.61 12.16 15.73
CA ALA A 275 -23.85 11.39 15.65
C ALA A 275 -25.00 12.22 16.24
N THR A 276 -26.12 12.33 15.52
CA THR A 276 -27.23 13.24 15.86
C THR A 276 -28.57 12.52 15.84
N ASN A 277 -29.48 12.90 16.75
CA ASN A 277 -30.90 12.56 16.71
C ASN A 277 -31.76 13.72 17.28
N ALA A 278 -33.06 13.49 17.49
CA ALA A 278 -33.99 14.51 18.00
C ALA A 278 -33.71 15.01 19.44
N ALA A 279 -32.84 14.35 20.22
CA ALA A 279 -32.41 14.78 21.55
C ALA A 279 -31.09 15.57 21.54
N GLY A 280 -30.45 15.74 20.38
CA GLY A 280 -29.15 16.42 20.23
C GLY A 280 -28.11 15.52 19.56
N SER A 281 -26.83 15.80 19.83
CA SER A 281 -25.71 15.08 19.23
C SER A 281 -24.62 14.71 20.24
N ASN A 282 -23.88 13.65 19.92
CA ASN A 282 -22.66 13.23 20.60
C ASN A 282 -21.52 13.12 19.57
N THR A 283 -20.28 13.21 20.04
CA THR A 283 -19.09 13.13 19.18
C THR A 283 -18.07 12.09 19.67
N ALA A 284 -17.26 11.60 18.73
CA ALA A 284 -16.09 10.75 18.99
C ALA A 284 -14.98 11.09 17.99
N THR A 285 -13.73 10.78 18.30
CA THR A 285 -12.59 11.10 17.43
C THR A 285 -11.76 9.89 17.05
N ALA A 286 -11.21 9.90 15.84
CA ALA A 286 -10.28 8.91 15.32
C ALA A 286 -9.10 9.63 14.66
N LYS A 287 -7.88 9.36 15.11
CA LYS A 287 -6.67 10.00 14.60
C LYS A 287 -6.01 9.12 13.53
N VAL A 288 -5.82 9.69 12.34
CA VAL A 288 -4.92 9.16 11.32
C VAL A 288 -3.59 9.87 11.45
N THR A 289 -2.58 9.16 11.94
CA THR A 289 -1.22 9.71 12.04
C THR A 289 -0.54 9.57 10.68
N VAL A 290 -0.21 10.69 10.06
CA VAL A 290 0.55 10.74 8.82
C VAL A 290 1.99 11.01 9.19
N SER A 291 2.87 10.05 8.93
CA SER A 291 4.30 10.32 8.86
C SER A 291 4.62 10.89 7.49
N ALA A 292 5.53 11.87 7.44
CA ALA A 292 6.32 12.07 6.24
C ALA A 292 7.08 10.77 5.95
N GLY A 293 7.27 10.44 4.67
CA GLY A 293 8.20 9.39 4.30
C GLY A 293 9.61 9.72 4.84
N GLY A 294 10.49 8.71 4.85
CA GLY A 294 11.92 9.00 4.95
C GLY A 294 12.40 9.92 3.81
N PRO A 295 13.64 10.42 3.84
CA PRO A 295 14.19 11.11 2.67
C PRO A 295 14.03 10.24 1.43
N LEU A 296 13.65 10.86 0.30
CA LEU A 296 13.47 10.14 -0.96
C LEU A 296 14.76 9.36 -1.30
N LYS A 297 14.59 8.10 -1.68
CA LYS A 297 15.69 7.18 -1.97
C LYS A 297 15.28 6.17 -3.04
N ILE A 298 16.16 6.01 -4.04
CA ILE A 298 16.14 4.89 -4.99
C ILE A 298 16.59 3.61 -4.25
N THR A 299 15.83 2.53 -4.39
CA THR A 299 16.09 1.24 -3.72
C THR A 299 16.74 0.19 -4.63
N THR A 300 16.65 0.36 -5.95
CA THR A 300 17.45 -0.40 -6.94
C THR A 300 18.91 0.06 -6.89
N THR A 301 19.85 -0.87 -7.03
CA THR A 301 21.30 -0.60 -7.08
C THR A 301 21.98 -1.13 -8.35
N SER A 302 21.35 -2.09 -9.02
CA SER A 302 21.80 -2.72 -10.27
C SER A 302 20.58 -3.32 -10.96
N CYS A 303 20.69 -3.48 -12.28
CA CYS A 303 19.68 -4.15 -13.08
C CYS A 303 20.21 -5.52 -13.58
N PRO A 304 19.32 -6.45 -13.99
CA PRO A 304 19.75 -7.67 -14.68
C PRO A 304 20.62 -7.36 -15.90
N GLY A 305 21.58 -8.23 -16.20
CA GLY A 305 22.34 -8.13 -17.44
C GLY A 305 21.48 -8.41 -18.68
N GLY A 306 22.01 -8.07 -19.85
CA GLY A 306 21.41 -8.36 -21.15
C GLY A 306 22.45 -8.81 -22.19
N THR A 307 21.99 -9.09 -23.40
CA THR A 307 22.84 -9.39 -24.56
C THR A 307 22.44 -8.51 -25.73
N GLN A 308 23.41 -7.99 -26.47
CA GLN A 308 23.17 -7.23 -27.70
C GLN A 308 22.31 -8.05 -28.69
N GLY A 309 21.47 -7.38 -29.48
CA GLY A 309 20.56 -8.04 -30.43
C GLY A 309 19.38 -8.77 -29.78
N THR A 310 19.23 -8.75 -28.44
CA THR A 310 18.13 -9.43 -27.73
C THR A 310 17.14 -8.45 -27.09
N ALA A 311 15.91 -8.90 -26.87
CA ALA A 311 14.88 -8.13 -26.17
C ALA A 311 15.14 -8.08 -24.66
N TYR A 312 15.15 -6.88 -24.08
CA TYR A 312 15.37 -6.71 -22.65
C TYR A 312 14.06 -6.86 -21.87
N ALA A 313 13.90 -8.03 -21.23
CA ALA A 313 12.73 -8.38 -20.41
C ALA A 313 12.48 -7.42 -19.23
N GLY A 314 13.50 -6.64 -18.84
CA GLY A 314 13.32 -5.36 -18.16
C GLY A 314 13.83 -5.28 -16.73
N CYS A 315 13.98 -4.05 -16.26
CA CYS A 315 14.33 -3.70 -14.88
C CYS A 315 13.39 -2.61 -14.39
N THR A 316 12.89 -2.69 -13.15
CA THR A 316 12.06 -1.62 -12.57
C THR A 316 12.83 -0.92 -11.47
N ILE A 317 13.00 0.40 -11.61
CA ILE A 317 13.62 1.25 -10.60
C ILE A 317 12.65 1.40 -9.41
N GLY A 318 13.03 0.84 -8.26
CA GLY A 318 12.29 1.02 -7.02
C GLY A 318 12.65 2.34 -6.34
N ALA A 319 11.66 2.98 -5.70
CA ALA A 319 11.84 4.19 -4.92
C ALA A 319 11.01 4.15 -3.63
N SER A 320 11.50 4.85 -2.60
CA SER A 320 10.91 4.89 -1.25
C SER A 320 11.20 6.23 -0.57
N GLY A 321 10.38 6.61 0.42
CA GLY A 321 10.47 7.95 1.02
C GLY A 321 9.82 9.02 0.15
N GLY A 322 9.95 10.29 0.55
CA GLY A 322 9.29 11.41 -0.14
C GLY A 322 7.75 11.31 -0.17
N THR A 323 7.16 11.89 -1.20
CA THR A 323 5.70 11.96 -1.44
C THR A 323 5.33 11.42 -2.83
N PRO A 324 4.72 10.23 -2.95
CA PRO A 324 4.24 9.69 -4.22
C PRO A 324 3.12 10.56 -4.86
N PRO A 325 2.94 10.51 -6.20
CA PRO A 325 3.64 9.67 -7.17
C PRO A 325 5.10 10.08 -7.40
N TYR A 326 5.89 9.15 -7.93
CA TYR A 326 7.26 9.40 -8.37
C TYR A 326 7.32 9.53 -9.90
N THR A 327 8.26 10.33 -10.38
CA THR A 327 8.66 10.43 -11.78
C THR A 327 10.11 9.99 -11.91
N PHE A 328 10.41 9.18 -12.93
CA PHE A 328 11.73 8.59 -13.17
C PHE A 328 12.36 9.18 -14.43
N SER A 329 13.66 9.50 -14.38
CA SER A 329 14.44 9.97 -15.55
C SER A 329 15.89 9.51 -15.47
N VAL A 330 16.61 9.58 -16.59
CA VAL A 330 18.08 9.48 -16.62
C VAL A 330 18.65 10.88 -16.39
N SER A 331 19.83 10.97 -15.76
CA SER A 331 20.58 12.21 -15.63
C SER A 331 21.01 12.75 -17.00
N ASN A 332 21.05 14.07 -17.16
CA ASN A 332 21.57 14.73 -18.36
C ASN A 332 23.03 15.20 -18.21
N SER A 333 23.73 14.74 -17.16
CA SER A 333 25.14 15.03 -16.94
C SER A 333 26.01 14.18 -17.87
N VAL A 334 26.91 14.83 -18.61
CA VAL A 334 27.91 14.18 -19.47
C VAL A 334 28.97 13.37 -18.69
N SER A 335 28.95 13.40 -17.35
CA SER A 335 29.79 12.54 -16.49
C SER A 335 29.24 11.11 -16.33
N TYR A 336 28.08 10.81 -16.93
CA TYR A 336 27.44 9.50 -16.95
C TYR A 336 27.00 9.14 -18.36
N PRO A 337 26.95 7.85 -18.72
CA PRO A 337 26.32 7.41 -19.95
C PRO A 337 24.80 7.61 -19.91
N PRO A 338 24.13 7.56 -21.08
CA PRO A 338 22.71 7.26 -21.16
C PRO A 338 22.44 5.81 -20.70
N LEU A 339 21.20 5.36 -20.86
CA LEU A 339 20.92 3.91 -20.89
C LEU A 339 21.61 3.28 -22.12
N PRO A 340 21.93 1.96 -22.09
CA PRO A 340 22.44 1.24 -23.25
C PRO A 340 21.60 1.49 -24.51
N GLU A 341 22.24 1.67 -25.65
CA GLU A 341 21.57 2.07 -26.89
C GLU A 341 20.42 1.11 -27.24
N GLY A 342 19.27 1.67 -27.61
CA GLY A 342 18.00 0.93 -27.79
C GLY A 342 17.19 0.67 -26.52
N MET A 343 17.68 0.96 -25.30
CA MET A 343 16.87 0.91 -24.07
C MET A 343 16.08 2.21 -23.82
N THR A 344 14.93 2.07 -23.17
CA THR A 344 14.04 3.19 -22.82
C THR A 344 13.55 3.07 -21.38
N LEU A 345 13.39 4.20 -20.68
CA LEU A 345 12.84 4.29 -19.32
C LEU A 345 11.42 4.88 -19.34
N ASN A 346 10.45 4.13 -18.81
CA ASN A 346 9.11 4.63 -18.57
C ASN A 346 9.09 5.55 -17.34
N ALA A 347 8.89 6.84 -17.59
CA ALA A 347 8.96 7.88 -16.55
C ALA A 347 7.90 7.79 -15.45
N SER A 348 6.84 6.97 -15.61
CA SER A 348 5.77 6.83 -14.61
C SER A 348 5.79 5.49 -13.85
N THR A 349 6.40 4.44 -14.41
CA THR A 349 6.50 3.12 -13.75
C THR A 349 7.92 2.79 -13.28
N GLY A 350 8.93 3.53 -13.70
CA GLY A 350 10.34 3.21 -13.45
C GLY A 350 10.85 2.00 -14.25
N SER A 351 10.05 1.49 -15.19
CA SER A 351 10.39 0.30 -15.98
C SER A 351 11.31 0.65 -17.14
N ILE A 352 12.45 -0.03 -17.22
CA ILE A 352 13.45 0.07 -18.28
C ILE A 352 13.33 -1.17 -19.16
N THR A 353 13.13 -0.98 -20.46
CA THR A 353 12.82 -2.05 -21.44
C THR A 353 13.43 -1.75 -22.81
N SER A 354 13.61 -2.80 -23.61
CA SER A 354 13.99 -2.70 -25.03
C SER A 354 13.43 -3.86 -25.85
N THR A 355 13.11 -3.62 -27.12
CA THR A 355 12.83 -4.67 -28.10
C THR A 355 14.10 -5.34 -28.63
N LEU A 356 15.21 -4.59 -28.73
CA LEU A 356 16.53 -5.03 -29.17
C LEU A 356 17.58 -4.11 -28.51
N ILE A 357 18.44 -4.67 -27.64
CA ILE A 357 19.57 -3.93 -27.08
C ILE A 357 20.62 -3.73 -28.18
N GLY A 358 20.97 -2.49 -28.48
CA GLY A 358 22.06 -2.16 -29.40
C GLY A 358 23.39 -1.91 -28.70
N GLY A 359 23.35 -1.40 -27.46
CA GLY A 359 24.52 -1.14 -26.62
C GLY A 359 25.34 -2.39 -26.25
N GLN A 360 26.58 -2.19 -25.79
CA GLN A 360 27.56 -3.24 -25.45
C GLN A 360 28.43 -2.88 -24.23
N GLY A 361 28.85 -3.87 -23.44
CA GLY A 361 29.68 -3.65 -22.25
C GLY A 361 28.88 -3.18 -21.02
N THR A 362 29.58 -2.64 -20.02
CA THR A 362 28.95 -2.19 -18.78
C THR A 362 28.73 -0.68 -18.77
N TYR A 363 27.47 -0.28 -18.58
CA TYR A 363 27.03 1.12 -18.46
C TYR A 363 26.66 1.40 -17.00
N ILE A 364 27.00 2.58 -16.48
CA ILE A 364 26.57 3.02 -15.14
C ILE A 364 25.90 4.41 -15.21
N PRO A 365 24.71 4.53 -15.84
CA PRO A 365 23.93 5.76 -15.83
C PRO A 365 23.50 6.15 -14.41
N GLU A 366 23.49 7.46 -14.15
CA GLU A 366 22.78 8.03 -12.99
C GLU A 366 21.29 8.11 -13.31
N ILE A 367 20.49 7.36 -12.55
CA ILE A 367 19.03 7.44 -12.57
C ILE A 367 18.58 8.47 -11.53
N VAL A 368 17.64 9.33 -11.92
CA VAL A 368 17.03 10.36 -11.08
C VAL A 368 15.57 9.96 -10.80
N VAL A 369 15.17 10.06 -9.54
CA VAL A 369 13.76 9.96 -9.13
C VAL A 369 13.33 11.26 -8.48
N THR A 370 12.24 11.82 -8.96
CA THR A 370 11.59 13.03 -8.44
C THR A 370 10.25 12.67 -7.81
N ASP A 371 9.93 13.21 -6.63
CA ASP A 371 8.62 13.01 -5.99
C ASP A 371 7.62 14.14 -6.29
N SER A 372 6.36 13.99 -5.85
CA SER A 372 5.29 14.95 -6.12
C SER A 372 5.47 16.31 -5.41
N THR A 373 6.51 16.46 -4.59
CA THR A 373 6.92 17.72 -3.96
C THR A 373 8.19 18.31 -4.57
N ASN A 374 8.72 17.69 -5.64
CA ASN A 374 9.98 18.00 -6.32
C ASN A 374 11.24 17.72 -5.48
N ALA A 375 11.15 16.89 -4.43
CA ALA A 375 12.35 16.30 -3.84
C ALA A 375 12.95 15.31 -4.85
N GLN A 376 14.28 15.27 -4.93
CA GLN A 376 15.01 14.38 -5.84
C GLN A 376 15.95 13.44 -5.09
N ALA A 377 16.17 12.26 -5.65
CA ALA A 377 17.20 11.33 -5.27
C ALA A 377 17.84 10.76 -6.54
N THR A 378 19.16 10.58 -6.53
CA THR A 378 19.89 9.95 -7.64
C THR A 378 20.58 8.67 -7.19
N ALA A 379 20.85 7.77 -8.13
CA ALA A 379 21.62 6.55 -7.92
C ALA A 379 22.24 6.07 -9.24
N ASN A 380 23.49 5.64 -9.16
CA ASN A 380 24.23 5.09 -10.29
C ASN A 380 23.85 3.61 -10.42
N ILE A 381 23.20 3.22 -11.52
CA ILE A 381 22.64 1.88 -11.71
C ILE A 381 23.43 1.15 -12.79
N SER A 382 24.07 0.05 -12.44
CA SER A 382 24.86 -0.75 -13.40
C SER A 382 23.97 -1.61 -14.30
N PHE A 383 24.29 -1.62 -15.60
CA PHE A 383 23.76 -2.49 -16.65
C PHE A 383 24.92 -3.22 -17.32
N ALA A 384 24.99 -4.53 -17.13
CA ALA A 384 26.01 -5.40 -17.71
C ALA A 384 25.51 -6.01 -19.03
N ILE A 385 25.97 -5.51 -20.18
CA ILE A 385 25.56 -6.01 -21.50
C ILE A 385 26.68 -6.89 -22.09
N SER A 386 26.32 -8.14 -22.38
CA SER A 386 27.15 -9.03 -23.21
C SER A 386 27.05 -8.59 -24.66
N GLY A 387 28.18 -8.53 -25.36
CA GLY A 387 28.21 -8.29 -26.79
C GLY A 387 27.69 -9.47 -27.61
N SER A 388 27.70 -9.30 -28.93
CA SER A 388 27.38 -10.35 -29.91
C SER A 388 28.24 -10.16 -31.15
N ASN A 389 29.57 -10.18 -30.98
CA ASN A 389 30.55 -9.69 -31.95
C ASN A 389 31.18 -10.79 -32.82
N ALA A 390 30.73 -12.05 -32.70
CA ALA A 390 31.31 -13.19 -33.41
C ALA A 390 31.40 -12.98 -34.94
N PHE A 391 30.48 -12.22 -35.54
CA PHE A 391 30.51 -11.87 -36.96
C PHE A 391 31.82 -11.19 -37.41
N LEU A 392 32.53 -10.48 -36.51
CA LEU A 392 33.81 -9.82 -36.81
C LEU A 392 34.90 -10.81 -37.23
N GLU A 393 34.89 -12.06 -36.73
CA GLU A 393 35.86 -13.10 -37.12
C GLU A 393 35.72 -13.55 -38.58
N SER A 394 34.60 -13.21 -39.23
CA SER A 394 34.24 -13.60 -40.61
C SER A 394 34.44 -12.48 -41.64
N ILE A 395 34.92 -11.31 -41.22
CA ILE A 395 35.16 -10.15 -42.07
C ILE A 395 36.53 -10.32 -42.75
N PHE A 396 36.52 -10.41 -44.08
CA PHE A 396 37.57 -10.88 -44.99
C PHE A 396 37.71 -12.42 -45.04
N PRO A 397 38.03 -13.01 -46.22
CA PRO A 397 38.23 -14.44 -46.36
C PRO A 397 39.57 -14.90 -45.77
N SER A 398 39.72 -16.20 -45.51
CA SER A 398 40.91 -16.78 -44.85
C SER A 398 42.24 -16.66 -45.63
N ASN A 399 42.23 -16.12 -46.86
CA ASN A 399 43.43 -15.73 -47.61
C ASN A 399 43.62 -14.19 -47.64
N SER A 400 43.10 -13.52 -46.62
CA SER A 400 43.44 -12.15 -46.25
C SER A 400 44.62 -12.14 -45.30
N ILE A 401 45.44 -11.09 -45.38
CA ILE A 401 46.48 -10.76 -44.41
C ILE A 401 45.92 -10.65 -42.98
N PHE A 402 44.65 -10.26 -42.82
CA PHE A 402 43.96 -10.22 -41.53
C PHE A 402 43.68 -11.61 -40.94
N HIS A 403 43.84 -12.70 -41.71
CA HIS A 403 43.77 -14.08 -41.22
C HIS A 403 45.04 -14.89 -41.51
N HIS A 404 46.09 -14.25 -42.02
CA HIS A 404 47.37 -14.91 -42.28
C HIS A 404 48.24 -14.88 -41.03
N ARG A 405 48.80 -16.03 -40.65
CA ARG A 405 49.69 -16.13 -39.49
C ARG A 405 51.04 -15.45 -39.75
N VAL A 406 51.70 -15.00 -38.68
CA VAL A 406 53.00 -14.32 -38.72
C VAL A 406 54.06 -14.96 -37.82
N ASP A 407 53.74 -15.99 -37.05
CA ASP A 407 54.73 -16.65 -36.18
C ASP A 407 55.87 -17.29 -36.99
N ALA A 408 57.10 -17.00 -36.55
CA ALA A 408 58.34 -17.54 -37.13
C ALA A 408 58.40 -19.08 -37.14
N ALA A 409 57.57 -19.76 -36.34
CA ALA A 409 57.54 -21.21 -36.24
C ALA A 409 56.80 -21.90 -37.39
N THR A 410 55.84 -21.24 -38.05
CA THR A 410 55.06 -21.84 -39.15
C THR A 410 55.20 -21.12 -40.48
N THR A 411 55.36 -19.79 -40.52
CA THR A 411 55.30 -19.03 -41.79
C THR A 411 56.65 -18.63 -42.37
N SER A 412 57.74 -18.76 -41.59
CA SER A 412 59.10 -18.34 -41.98
C SER A 412 59.25 -16.86 -42.38
N LEU A 413 58.25 -16.01 -42.11
CA LEU A 413 58.30 -14.59 -42.43
C LEU A 413 59.44 -13.89 -41.66
N PRO A 414 60.32 -13.14 -42.33
CA PRO A 414 61.45 -12.49 -41.66
C PRO A 414 60.98 -11.31 -40.80
N VAL A 415 61.79 -10.99 -39.78
CA VAL A 415 61.67 -9.73 -39.06
C VAL A 415 61.94 -8.59 -40.03
N ASP A 416 61.12 -7.54 -40.04
CA ASP A 416 61.48 -6.39 -40.88
C ASP A 416 62.65 -5.62 -40.26
N THR A 417 63.72 -5.48 -41.05
CA THR A 417 64.91 -4.71 -40.70
C THR A 417 64.93 -3.35 -41.40
N SER A 418 63.81 -2.91 -41.99
CA SER A 418 63.71 -1.57 -42.58
C SER A 418 63.96 -0.48 -41.53
N PRO A 419 64.57 0.67 -41.91
CA PRO A 419 64.71 1.82 -41.02
C PRO A 419 63.40 2.47 -40.59
N ALA A 420 62.25 2.04 -41.15
CA ALA A 420 60.93 2.51 -40.77
C ALA A 420 60.24 1.60 -39.75
N ALA A 421 60.31 0.27 -39.88
CA ALA A 421 59.38 -0.65 -39.22
C ALA A 421 59.47 -0.75 -37.70
N ALA A 422 60.65 -0.53 -37.09
CA ALA A 422 60.80 -0.69 -35.64
C ALA A 422 59.88 0.26 -34.84
N ILE A 423 59.22 -0.22 -33.79
CA ILE A 423 58.47 0.66 -32.86
C ILE A 423 59.42 1.75 -32.33
N TYR A 424 59.00 3.02 -32.42
CA TYR A 424 59.83 4.15 -32.00
C TYR A 424 60.38 3.97 -30.58
N SER A 425 61.68 4.22 -30.42
CA SER A 425 62.44 3.84 -29.22
C SER A 425 61.92 4.47 -27.93
N GLY A 426 61.29 5.64 -28.00
CA GLY A 426 60.62 6.31 -26.88
C GLY A 426 59.36 5.60 -26.36
N TYR A 427 58.81 4.64 -27.10
CA TYR A 427 57.60 3.90 -26.73
C TYR A 427 57.83 2.43 -26.34
N LEU A 428 59.05 1.90 -26.52
CA LEU A 428 59.37 0.48 -26.27
C LEU A 428 59.11 0.03 -24.82
N SER A 429 59.22 0.94 -23.84
CA SER A 429 58.94 0.68 -22.43
C SER A 429 57.45 0.71 -22.06
N ALA A 430 56.55 1.04 -23.00
CA ALA A 430 55.12 1.03 -22.75
C ALA A 430 54.59 -0.41 -22.62
N THR A 431 53.81 -0.64 -21.57
CA THR A 431 53.11 -1.92 -21.33
C THR A 431 51.93 -2.08 -22.28
N VAL A 432 51.65 -3.30 -22.73
CA VAL A 432 50.40 -3.61 -23.46
C VAL A 432 49.21 -3.46 -22.49
N LYS A 433 48.18 -2.71 -22.88
CA LYS A 433 46.98 -2.42 -22.06
C LYS A 433 45.72 -2.64 -22.88
N ALA A 434 44.74 -3.34 -22.32
CA ALA A 434 43.41 -3.42 -22.91
C ALA A 434 42.66 -2.07 -22.78
N PHE A 435 42.22 -1.52 -23.91
CA PHE A 435 41.21 -0.46 -23.99
C PHE A 435 39.86 -1.10 -24.33
N PHE A 436 39.53 -2.11 -23.52
CA PHE A 436 38.27 -2.85 -23.47
C PHE A 436 38.20 -3.53 -22.10
N GLY A 437 37.01 -3.91 -21.64
CA GLY A 437 36.86 -4.54 -20.33
C GLY A 437 35.43 -4.80 -19.91
N GLY A 438 35.29 -5.48 -18.76
CA GLY A 438 34.02 -5.90 -18.18
C GLY A 438 33.44 -4.86 -17.23
N ASN A 439 34.29 -4.16 -16.48
CA ASN A 439 33.90 -2.98 -15.72
C ASN A 439 33.88 -1.73 -16.61
N ALA A 440 33.04 -0.76 -16.22
CA ALA A 440 32.94 0.52 -16.90
C ALA A 440 34.18 1.41 -16.63
N TYR A 441 34.71 2.05 -17.68
CA TYR A 441 35.72 3.10 -17.56
C TYR A 441 35.02 4.44 -17.32
N GLU A 442 35.28 5.10 -16.18
CA GLU A 442 34.65 6.38 -15.81
C GLU A 442 33.11 6.41 -15.92
N ASN A 443 32.45 5.26 -15.65
CA ASN A 443 31.01 4.95 -15.81
C ASN A 443 30.55 4.51 -17.21
N PHE A 444 31.40 4.58 -18.23
CA PHE A 444 31.10 4.25 -19.63
C PHE A 444 31.59 2.85 -20.04
N PRO A 445 30.96 2.21 -21.05
CA PRO A 445 31.55 1.03 -21.70
C PRO A 445 32.90 1.36 -22.32
N ASN A 446 33.85 0.42 -22.25
CA ASN A 446 35.23 0.59 -22.69
C ASN A 446 35.51 -0.23 -23.96
N GLY A 447 36.07 0.40 -24.99
CA GLY A 447 36.33 -0.20 -26.32
C GLY A 447 35.38 0.27 -27.43
N ILE A 448 35.65 -0.15 -28.66
CA ILE A 448 34.88 0.21 -29.86
C ILE A 448 33.77 -0.84 -30.07
N PRO A 449 32.48 -0.48 -30.02
CA PRO A 449 31.40 -1.41 -30.25
C PRO A 449 31.07 -1.56 -31.74
N ALA A 450 30.60 -2.74 -32.13
CA ALA A 450 30.03 -3.01 -33.44
C ALA A 450 28.57 -3.50 -33.31
N ILE A 451 27.86 -3.68 -34.43
CA ILE A 451 26.56 -4.37 -34.44
C ILE A 451 26.33 -5.08 -35.77
N GLU A 452 25.81 -6.30 -35.71
CA GLU A 452 25.28 -7.04 -36.87
C GLU A 452 23.83 -6.64 -37.12
N VAL A 453 23.50 -6.35 -38.37
CA VAL A 453 22.15 -6.00 -38.81
C VAL A 453 21.74 -6.85 -40.02
N PRO A 454 20.47 -7.27 -40.11
CA PRO A 454 20.03 -8.14 -41.19
C PRO A 454 20.08 -7.44 -42.55
N TRP A 455 20.22 -8.21 -43.63
CA TRP A 455 20.39 -7.70 -45.00
C TRP A 455 19.31 -6.71 -45.47
N ASN A 456 18.16 -6.69 -44.79
CA ASN A 456 17.01 -5.83 -45.06
C ASN A 456 16.81 -4.68 -44.04
N GLN A 457 17.80 -4.43 -43.18
CA GLN A 457 17.84 -3.25 -42.31
C GLN A 457 17.71 -1.99 -43.17
N PRO A 458 16.68 -1.14 -42.93
CA PRO A 458 16.48 0.06 -43.73
C PRO A 458 17.64 1.04 -43.65
N ASP A 459 18.00 1.55 -44.83
CA ASP A 459 18.92 2.66 -45.02
C ASP A 459 18.44 3.94 -44.31
N VAL A 460 19.37 4.64 -43.68
CA VAL A 460 19.17 5.99 -43.13
C VAL A 460 20.22 6.95 -43.69
N ALA A 461 19.83 8.21 -43.89
CA ALA A 461 20.74 9.23 -44.41
C ALA A 461 21.84 9.58 -43.40
N VAL A 462 23.04 9.83 -43.92
CA VAL A 462 24.26 10.16 -43.15
C VAL A 462 24.94 11.38 -43.75
N SER A 463 25.35 12.32 -42.89
CA SER A 463 25.90 13.62 -43.29
C SER A 463 27.31 13.86 -42.73
N THR A 464 28.31 13.54 -43.56
CA THR A 464 29.74 13.78 -43.26
C THR A 464 30.15 15.23 -43.35
N THR A 465 31.03 15.64 -42.42
CA THR A 465 31.31 17.05 -42.15
C THR A 465 32.78 17.50 -42.25
N VAL A 466 33.77 16.59 -42.20
CA VAL A 466 35.20 16.98 -42.11
C VAL A 466 36.07 16.39 -43.22
N TYR A 467 36.17 15.07 -43.31
CA TYR A 467 37.11 14.37 -44.20
C TYR A 467 36.38 13.51 -45.25
N GLN A 468 36.96 12.38 -45.65
CA GLN A 468 36.45 11.54 -46.73
C GLN A 468 35.14 10.85 -46.36
N LYS A 469 34.34 10.57 -47.40
CA LYS A 469 32.99 10.05 -47.32
C LYS A 469 32.78 9.04 -48.44
N TYR A 470 32.54 7.80 -48.06
CA TYR A 470 32.28 6.70 -48.98
C TYR A 470 30.77 6.54 -49.20
N PHE A 471 29.96 6.78 -48.16
CA PHE A 471 28.50 6.70 -48.24
C PHE A 471 27.77 7.95 -47.69
N THR A 472 26.57 8.21 -48.21
CA THR A 472 25.63 9.25 -47.72
C THR A 472 24.34 8.66 -47.14
N SER A 473 24.24 7.34 -47.14
CA SER A 473 23.09 6.54 -46.73
C SER A 473 23.63 5.14 -46.42
N GLY A 474 23.13 4.49 -45.38
CA GLY A 474 23.55 3.13 -45.04
C GLY A 474 22.67 2.50 -43.96
N PRO A 475 22.83 1.20 -43.69
CA PRO A 475 21.92 0.40 -42.86
C PRO A 475 22.15 0.60 -41.35
N ILE A 476 22.33 1.84 -40.89
CA ILE A 476 22.78 2.17 -39.53
C ILE A 476 21.56 2.45 -38.62
N PRO A 477 21.09 1.49 -37.80
CA PRO A 477 19.88 1.68 -37.01
C PRO A 477 20.03 2.80 -35.97
N ALA A 478 18.91 3.41 -35.56
CA ALA A 478 18.84 4.41 -34.48
C ALA A 478 19.25 3.88 -33.09
N TYR A 479 19.59 2.59 -32.97
CA TYR A 479 20.12 1.94 -31.78
C TYR A 479 21.54 1.39 -31.99
N ALA A 480 22.22 1.71 -33.12
CA ALA A 480 23.61 1.33 -33.31
C ALA A 480 24.47 1.91 -32.16
N PRO A 481 25.34 1.10 -31.54
CA PRO A 481 26.13 1.54 -30.40
C PRO A 481 27.20 2.52 -30.85
N VAL A 482 27.50 3.49 -29.98
CA VAL A 482 28.56 4.49 -30.18
C VAL A 482 29.67 4.23 -29.16
N GLU A 483 30.92 4.28 -29.58
CA GLU A 483 32.07 4.23 -28.67
C GLU A 483 31.98 5.33 -27.60
N GLY A 484 32.04 4.94 -26.33
CA GLY A 484 31.84 5.84 -25.20
C GLY A 484 30.41 6.40 -25.06
N THR A 485 29.44 5.88 -25.82
CA THR A 485 28.03 6.32 -25.91
C THR A 485 27.81 7.69 -26.53
N SER A 486 26.54 8.06 -26.76
CA SER A 486 26.15 9.40 -27.26
C SER A 486 26.66 10.58 -26.41
N ASN A 487 27.01 10.35 -25.15
CA ASN A 487 27.54 11.39 -24.25
C ASN A 487 29.07 11.60 -24.38
N SER A 488 29.76 10.77 -25.17
CA SER A 488 31.20 10.90 -25.43
C SER A 488 31.53 12.16 -26.22
N THR A 489 32.75 12.67 -26.02
CA THR A 489 33.38 13.70 -26.86
C THR A 489 34.66 13.20 -27.53
N GLY A 490 34.91 11.89 -27.49
CA GLY A 490 36.02 11.25 -28.21
C GLY A 490 35.63 10.83 -29.62
N ASP A 491 36.36 9.85 -30.13
CA ASP A 491 36.31 9.38 -31.52
C ASP A 491 34.96 8.79 -31.92
N ARG A 492 34.20 8.21 -30.98
CA ARG A 492 32.78 7.86 -31.16
C ARG A 492 32.58 7.02 -32.42
N HIS A 493 33.43 6.02 -32.58
CA HIS A 493 33.28 5.05 -33.65
C HIS A 493 31.91 4.37 -33.61
N VAL A 494 31.33 4.14 -34.78
CA VAL A 494 30.10 3.36 -35.00
C VAL A 494 30.40 2.37 -36.12
N LEU A 495 30.31 1.07 -35.82
CA LEU A 495 30.60 -0.01 -36.74
C LEU A 495 29.34 -0.85 -36.96
N VAL A 496 28.95 -1.04 -38.22
CA VAL A 496 27.77 -1.83 -38.62
C VAL A 496 28.15 -2.86 -39.67
N TYR A 497 27.96 -4.14 -39.35
CA TYR A 497 28.06 -5.25 -40.30
C TYR A 497 26.67 -5.59 -40.83
N LEU A 498 26.52 -5.54 -42.15
CA LEU A 498 25.30 -5.94 -42.86
C LEU A 498 25.41 -7.40 -43.28
N GLU A 499 24.47 -8.24 -42.85
CA GLU A 499 24.35 -9.64 -43.30
C GLU A 499 24.27 -9.75 -44.83
N ALA A 500 24.83 -10.83 -45.39
CA ALA A 500 24.62 -11.20 -46.78
C ALA A 500 23.16 -11.64 -47.03
N GLY A 501 22.51 -11.12 -48.07
CA GLY A 501 21.12 -11.52 -48.37
C GLY A 501 20.54 -10.93 -49.66
N ASN A 502 19.52 -11.60 -50.20
CA ASN A 502 18.83 -11.22 -51.45
C ASN A 502 19.74 -11.00 -52.68
N GLY A 503 20.95 -11.57 -52.69
CA GLY A 503 21.96 -11.39 -53.73
C GLY A 503 22.98 -10.28 -53.46
N ASN A 504 22.84 -9.54 -52.35
CA ASN A 504 23.87 -8.63 -51.84
C ASN A 504 24.95 -9.42 -51.09
N ASN A 505 26.19 -8.94 -51.17
CA ASN A 505 27.31 -9.39 -50.34
C ASN A 505 27.13 -8.92 -48.88
N PRO A 506 27.82 -9.52 -47.90
CA PRO A 506 27.96 -8.90 -46.59
C PRO A 506 28.83 -7.64 -46.73
N ALA A 507 28.54 -6.61 -45.94
CA ALA A 507 29.24 -5.33 -46.01
C ALA A 507 29.55 -4.78 -44.61
N LEU A 508 30.58 -3.94 -44.51
CA LEU A 508 30.97 -3.25 -43.28
C LEU A 508 30.93 -1.73 -43.50
N TYR A 509 30.19 -1.03 -42.65
CA TYR A 509 30.07 0.41 -42.59
C TYR A 509 30.72 0.91 -41.30
N GLU A 510 31.64 1.86 -41.41
CA GLU A 510 32.33 2.44 -40.25
C GLU A 510 32.30 3.96 -40.30
N MET A 511 32.09 4.59 -39.15
CA MET A 511 32.02 6.05 -39.00
C MET A 511 33.01 6.51 -37.92
N TRP A 512 33.52 7.74 -38.08
CA TRP A 512 34.24 8.48 -37.05
C TRP A 512 33.41 9.70 -36.62
N GLN A 513 33.27 9.89 -35.31
CA GLN A 513 32.39 10.84 -34.64
C GLN A 513 30.90 10.68 -34.96
N GLY A 514 30.37 9.47 -34.70
CA GLY A 514 28.97 9.10 -34.93
C GLY A 514 27.93 9.89 -34.11
N ILE A 515 27.31 10.86 -34.76
CA ILE A 515 26.19 11.74 -34.38
C ILE A 515 24.77 11.16 -34.51
N TYR A 516 24.07 10.71 -33.45
CA TYR A 516 22.62 10.46 -33.52
C TYR A 516 21.80 11.27 -32.50
N GLU A 517 21.20 12.37 -32.95
CA GLU A 517 20.30 13.23 -32.17
C GLU A 517 18.82 13.11 -32.62
N GLY A 518 18.39 11.89 -32.98
CA GLY A 518 17.04 11.62 -33.49
C GLY A 518 16.91 11.57 -35.02
N GLY A 519 18.03 11.67 -35.74
CA GLY A 519 18.12 11.47 -37.19
C GLY A 519 18.10 12.77 -38.01
N PRO A 520 18.80 12.83 -39.17
CA PRO A 520 19.70 11.83 -39.74
C PRO A 520 20.96 11.62 -38.88
N TRP A 521 21.81 10.65 -39.23
CA TRP A 521 23.14 10.53 -38.62
C TRP A 521 24.08 11.62 -39.17
N THR A 522 25.05 12.03 -38.35
CA THR A 522 26.22 12.81 -38.80
C THR A 522 27.51 12.05 -38.48
N ASP A 523 28.56 12.33 -39.25
CA ASP A 523 29.92 11.88 -38.96
C ASP A 523 30.94 12.94 -39.40
N SER A 524 32.19 12.75 -39.00
CA SER A 524 33.33 13.56 -39.44
C SER A 524 34.06 12.90 -40.62
N SER A 525 34.15 11.56 -40.62
CA SER A 525 34.51 10.72 -41.78
C SER A 525 33.77 9.38 -41.72
N ASN A 526 33.72 8.66 -42.84
CA ASN A 526 33.22 7.28 -42.86
C ASN A 526 33.92 6.43 -43.93
N ALA A 527 33.75 5.11 -43.86
CA ALA A 527 34.28 4.12 -44.80
C ALA A 527 33.29 2.98 -45.03
N GLU A 528 33.30 2.41 -46.24
CA GLU A 528 32.45 1.28 -46.64
C GLU A 528 33.30 0.20 -47.31
N TRP A 529 33.16 -1.04 -46.83
CA TRP A 529 33.62 -2.24 -47.51
C TRP A 529 32.40 -3.00 -48.04
N PRO A 530 31.96 -2.78 -49.30
CA PRO A 530 30.68 -3.28 -49.83
C PRO A 530 30.70 -4.78 -50.20
N ASN A 531 31.78 -5.49 -49.87
CA ASN A 531 31.91 -6.94 -49.97
C ASN A 531 33.03 -7.44 -49.06
N VAL A 532 32.72 -7.67 -47.78
CA VAL A 532 33.70 -8.24 -46.82
C VAL A 532 33.88 -9.76 -46.96
N ALA A 533 33.21 -10.42 -47.90
CA ALA A 533 33.58 -11.77 -48.36
C ALA A 533 34.67 -11.75 -49.45
N GLY A 534 35.06 -10.56 -49.94
CA GLY A 534 36.21 -10.33 -50.81
C GLY A 534 37.40 -9.74 -50.04
N ASN A 535 38.53 -9.54 -50.72
CA ASN A 535 39.77 -8.99 -50.15
C ASN A 535 40.01 -7.49 -50.44
N ALA A 536 39.01 -6.74 -50.93
CA ALA A 536 39.21 -5.34 -51.32
C ALA A 536 39.46 -4.44 -50.10
N LEU A 537 40.47 -3.57 -50.18
CA LEU A 537 40.69 -2.49 -49.21
C LEU A 537 40.14 -1.17 -49.76
N THR A 538 40.15 -0.12 -48.93
CA THR A 538 39.96 1.25 -49.39
C THR A 538 41.14 1.71 -50.26
N PRO A 539 40.94 2.65 -51.20
CA PRO A 539 42.02 3.08 -52.08
C PRO A 539 43.15 3.78 -51.33
N GLN A 540 44.37 3.54 -51.78
CA GLN A 540 45.58 4.15 -51.21
C GLN A 540 45.51 5.69 -51.18
N GLY A 541 45.68 6.29 -50.00
CA GLY A 541 45.67 7.73 -49.74
C GLY A 541 44.29 8.41 -49.83
N GLN A 542 43.19 7.70 -49.51
CA GLN A 542 41.81 8.23 -49.58
C GLN A 542 41.03 8.17 -48.25
N GLY A 543 41.70 7.96 -47.13
CA GLY A 543 41.17 7.97 -45.76
C GLY A 543 40.06 6.96 -45.45
N THR A 544 39.75 6.85 -44.16
CA THR A 544 38.65 6.03 -43.63
C THR A 544 38.03 6.66 -42.37
N SER A 545 37.28 5.85 -41.62
CA SER A 545 36.98 6.00 -40.20
C SER A 545 38.22 6.06 -39.29
N ASP A 546 39.40 5.60 -39.73
CA ASP A 546 40.57 5.34 -38.88
C ASP A 546 41.90 5.82 -39.49
N ALA A 547 42.87 6.17 -38.63
CA ALA A 547 44.08 6.87 -39.04
C ALA A 547 45.05 6.08 -39.94
N ALA A 548 44.99 4.74 -39.97
CA ALA A 548 45.79 3.90 -40.87
C ALA A 548 45.10 3.57 -42.20
N GLY A 549 43.85 4.01 -42.42
CA GLY A 549 43.05 3.52 -43.54
C GLY A 549 42.66 2.03 -43.42
N LEU A 550 42.76 1.45 -42.22
CA LEU A 550 42.42 0.06 -41.95
C LEU A 550 40.95 -0.10 -41.58
N PRO A 551 40.31 -1.25 -41.91
CA PRO A 551 39.00 -1.60 -41.36
C PRO A 551 39.15 -1.86 -39.85
N VAL A 552 38.40 -1.15 -39.02
CA VAL A 552 38.52 -1.25 -37.56
C VAL A 552 37.99 -2.58 -37.04
N GLY A 553 36.77 -2.95 -37.46
CA GLY A 553 36.03 -4.14 -36.99
C GLY A 553 36.83 -5.44 -36.92
N PRO A 554 37.41 -5.96 -38.02
CA PRO A 554 38.16 -7.23 -38.04
C PRO A 554 39.49 -7.18 -37.28
N LEU A 555 39.85 -6.04 -36.68
CA LEU A 555 41.06 -5.88 -35.87
C LEU A 555 40.74 -5.69 -34.38
N LEU A 556 39.45 -5.66 -34.01
CA LEU A 556 38.98 -5.59 -32.62
C LEU A 556 38.91 -6.97 -31.98
N VAL A 557 39.79 -7.25 -31.04
CA VAL A 557 39.67 -8.46 -30.22
C VAL A 557 38.35 -8.44 -29.44
N ASN A 558 37.56 -9.50 -29.55
CA ASN A 558 36.23 -9.56 -28.94
C ASN A 558 36.04 -10.76 -28.00
N ALA A 559 35.04 -10.65 -27.13
CA ALA A 559 34.80 -11.64 -26.08
C ALA A 559 34.26 -12.97 -26.61
N ASP A 560 33.57 -12.96 -27.77
CA ASP A 560 33.07 -14.18 -28.41
C ASP A 560 34.21 -15.03 -28.96
N GLU A 561 35.21 -14.43 -29.63
CA GLU A 561 36.44 -15.12 -30.05
C GLU A 561 37.24 -15.66 -28.87
N VAL A 562 37.43 -14.87 -27.81
CA VAL A 562 38.30 -15.26 -26.68
C VAL A 562 37.64 -16.34 -25.82
N ILE A 563 36.34 -16.22 -25.52
CA ILE A 563 35.61 -17.22 -24.74
C ILE A 563 35.31 -18.45 -25.58
N GLY A 564 34.93 -18.25 -26.85
CA GLY A 564 34.52 -19.29 -27.79
C GLY A 564 33.41 -20.17 -27.21
N THR A 565 33.62 -21.48 -27.28
CA THR A 565 32.71 -22.49 -26.72
C THR A 565 32.83 -22.69 -25.19
N GLY A 566 33.66 -21.89 -24.53
CA GLY A 566 33.95 -21.98 -23.10
C GLY A 566 33.04 -21.12 -22.22
N THR A 567 33.60 -20.61 -21.12
CA THR A 567 32.97 -19.62 -20.23
C THR A 567 33.94 -18.48 -19.91
N PRO A 568 33.49 -17.33 -19.37
CA PRO A 568 34.39 -16.24 -18.97
C PRO A 568 35.56 -16.65 -18.06
N THR A 569 35.39 -17.69 -17.22
CA THR A 569 36.42 -18.21 -16.31
C THR A 569 37.14 -19.46 -16.83
N ALA A 570 36.68 -20.02 -17.94
CA ALA A 570 37.29 -21.15 -18.63
C ALA A 570 37.10 -21.00 -20.16
N PRO A 571 37.75 -20.00 -20.79
CA PRO A 571 37.67 -19.78 -22.23
C PRO A 571 38.25 -20.98 -23.00
N ASN A 572 37.65 -21.24 -24.16
CA ASN A 572 38.06 -22.27 -25.12
C ASN A 572 37.94 -21.72 -26.56
N GLY A 573 38.30 -20.46 -26.74
CA GLY A 573 38.27 -19.73 -27.99
C GLY A 573 39.67 -19.43 -28.55
N THR A 574 39.69 -18.75 -29.69
CA THR A 574 40.91 -18.34 -30.41
C THR A 574 40.64 -17.06 -31.18
N VAL A 575 41.45 -16.03 -30.98
CA VAL A 575 41.48 -14.85 -31.86
C VAL A 575 42.33 -15.20 -33.08
N GLN A 576 41.79 -15.00 -34.29
CA GLN A 576 42.41 -15.44 -35.55
C GLN A 576 42.77 -14.29 -36.51
N HIS A 577 43.08 -13.12 -35.93
CA HIS A 577 43.47 -11.91 -36.64
C HIS A 577 44.56 -11.13 -35.89
N PRO A 578 45.32 -10.22 -36.55
CA PRO A 578 46.19 -9.27 -35.85
C PRO A 578 45.33 -8.25 -35.11
N ILE A 579 45.61 -8.00 -33.83
CA ILE A 579 44.79 -7.12 -32.99
C ILE A 579 45.29 -5.67 -33.13
N ARG A 580 44.41 -4.70 -33.37
CA ARG A 580 44.83 -3.29 -33.53
C ARG A 580 45.38 -2.70 -32.23
N PHE A 581 46.46 -1.94 -32.34
CA PHE A 581 47.04 -1.17 -31.23
C PHE A 581 47.46 0.24 -31.67
N THR A 582 47.70 1.09 -30.68
CA THR A 582 48.05 2.50 -30.87
C THR A 582 49.44 2.87 -30.35
N LEU A 583 50.02 3.92 -30.95
CA LEU A 583 51.22 4.63 -30.51
C LEU A 583 50.92 6.11 -30.31
N ASN A 584 51.62 6.80 -29.41
CA ASN A 584 51.40 8.23 -29.17
C ASN A 584 51.58 9.10 -30.43
N HIS A 585 52.49 8.72 -31.33
CA HIS A 585 52.46 9.11 -32.74
C HIS A 585 52.95 7.94 -33.61
N MET A 586 52.27 7.71 -34.73
CA MET A 586 52.76 6.89 -35.84
C MET A 586 53.74 7.69 -36.72
N LEU A 587 54.54 7.00 -37.53
CA LEU A 587 55.35 7.61 -38.60
C LEU A 587 54.44 8.09 -39.76
N ASN A 588 54.75 9.24 -40.39
CA ASN A 588 53.95 9.86 -41.47
C ASN A 588 54.07 9.16 -42.85
N TYR A 589 54.09 7.84 -42.83
CA TYR A 589 54.04 6.93 -43.97
C TYR A 589 53.34 5.64 -43.52
N TRP A 590 52.88 4.82 -44.46
CA TRP A 590 52.25 3.54 -44.17
C TRP A 590 52.87 2.40 -44.98
N VAL A 591 52.67 1.17 -44.52
CA VAL A 591 53.01 -0.08 -45.22
C VAL A 591 51.74 -0.90 -45.42
N TRP A 592 51.67 -1.68 -46.49
CA TRP A 592 50.56 -2.64 -46.68
C TRP A 592 50.43 -3.56 -45.45
N PRO A 593 49.22 -3.77 -44.91
CA PRO A 593 47.91 -3.48 -45.51
C PRO A 593 47.23 -2.16 -45.12
N ALA A 594 47.92 -1.21 -44.49
CA ALA A 594 47.37 0.13 -44.32
C ALA A 594 47.23 0.87 -45.66
N THR A 595 46.32 1.86 -45.68
CA THR A 595 46.02 2.66 -46.87
C THR A 595 46.14 4.16 -46.63
N GLU A 596 46.41 4.61 -45.41
CA GLU A 596 46.71 6.01 -45.05
C GLU A 596 47.54 6.09 -43.75
N THR A 597 47.83 7.32 -43.28
CA THR A 597 48.47 7.60 -41.99
C THR A 597 48.04 8.99 -41.49
N ALA A 598 47.89 9.15 -40.18
CA ALA A 598 47.87 10.46 -39.51
C ALA A 598 49.16 10.72 -38.69
N GLY A 599 50.29 10.14 -39.13
CA GLY A 599 51.55 10.16 -38.40
C GLY A 599 52.37 11.46 -38.50
N THR A 600 53.58 11.44 -37.93
CA THR A 600 54.54 12.55 -38.01
C THR A 600 55.95 12.08 -38.42
N GLY A 601 56.87 13.02 -38.67
CA GLY A 601 58.22 12.71 -39.16
C GLY A 601 58.34 12.64 -40.69
N SER A 602 59.46 12.11 -41.16
CA SER A 602 59.89 12.12 -42.57
C SER A 602 60.93 11.02 -42.84
N CYS A 603 60.97 10.49 -44.07
CA CYS A 603 61.90 9.46 -44.52
C CYS A 603 62.71 9.89 -45.75
N THR A 604 63.90 9.30 -45.91
CA THR A 604 64.79 9.53 -47.05
C THR A 604 64.91 8.29 -47.94
N ALA A 605 65.01 8.52 -49.26
CA ALA A 605 65.13 7.45 -50.24
C ALA A 605 66.55 6.85 -50.26
N SER A 606 66.67 5.57 -50.61
CA SER A 606 67.94 4.82 -50.59
C SER A 606 68.99 5.24 -51.63
N GLY A 607 68.64 6.16 -52.54
CA GLY A 607 69.58 6.88 -53.42
C GLY A 607 69.91 8.31 -52.97
N GLY A 608 69.40 8.76 -51.81
CA GLY A 608 69.36 10.15 -51.38
C GLY A 608 68.11 10.89 -51.88
N GLY A 609 67.69 11.92 -51.14
CA GLY A 609 66.44 12.67 -51.37
C GLY A 609 65.33 12.32 -50.39
N THR A 610 64.29 13.15 -50.34
CA THR A 610 63.14 13.01 -49.42
C THR A 610 62.02 12.21 -50.09
N ILE A 611 61.36 11.32 -49.35
CA ILE A 611 60.10 10.69 -49.78
C ILE A 611 58.95 11.59 -49.35
N SER A 612 57.98 11.88 -50.23
CA SER A 612 56.79 12.66 -49.89
C SER A 612 56.08 12.08 -48.65
N THR A 613 55.89 12.88 -47.60
CA THR A 613 55.04 12.49 -46.46
C THR A 613 53.62 12.17 -46.92
N GLU A 614 52.87 11.42 -46.10
CA GLU A 614 51.52 10.96 -46.45
C GLU A 614 51.56 10.08 -47.73
N SER A 615 52.45 9.08 -47.75
CA SER A 615 52.52 8.08 -48.83
C SER A 615 52.91 6.67 -48.36
N GLU A 616 52.59 5.68 -49.20
CA GLU A 616 52.99 4.28 -49.06
C GLU A 616 54.52 4.14 -49.16
N ILE A 617 55.12 3.40 -48.23
CA ILE A 617 56.52 2.94 -48.30
C ILE A 617 56.58 1.42 -48.34
N SER A 618 57.54 0.88 -49.08
CA SER A 618 57.66 -0.57 -49.28
C SER A 618 58.60 -1.21 -48.27
N GLN A 619 58.13 -2.20 -47.51
CA GLN A 619 59.02 -3.07 -46.71
C GLN A 619 60.02 -3.86 -47.60
N ALA A 620 59.72 -4.08 -48.88
CA ALA A 620 60.61 -4.75 -49.84
C ALA A 620 61.68 -3.80 -50.43
N THR A 621 61.35 -2.51 -50.57
CA THR A 621 62.29 -1.46 -51.04
C THR A 621 62.26 -0.28 -50.05
N PRO A 622 62.85 -0.45 -48.85
CA PRO A 622 62.68 0.49 -47.74
C PRO A 622 63.44 1.81 -47.91
N PRO A 623 63.04 2.86 -47.15
CA PRO A 623 63.82 4.08 -46.99
C PRO A 623 65.21 3.83 -46.40
N ALA A 624 66.17 4.72 -46.64
CA ALA A 624 67.51 4.65 -46.05
C ALA A 624 67.53 5.07 -44.58
N SER A 625 66.67 6.00 -44.20
CA SER A 625 66.48 6.46 -42.82
C SER A 625 65.16 7.20 -42.68
N CYS A 626 64.64 7.24 -41.47
CA CYS A 626 63.47 8.04 -41.09
C CYS A 626 63.77 8.80 -39.79
N THR A 627 63.11 9.94 -39.60
CA THR A 627 63.25 10.79 -38.38
C THR A 627 62.44 10.27 -37.19
N MET A 628 61.47 9.40 -37.45
CA MET A 628 60.74 8.57 -36.49
C MET A 628 60.48 7.20 -37.13
N THR A 629 59.96 6.23 -36.38
CA THR A 629 59.76 4.84 -36.84
C THR A 629 58.42 4.29 -36.33
N GLY A 630 57.89 3.23 -36.95
CA GLY A 630 56.55 2.69 -36.73
C GLY A 630 55.51 3.26 -37.71
N PRO A 631 55.52 2.84 -38.99
CA PRO A 631 54.50 3.24 -39.96
C PRO A 631 53.16 2.56 -39.68
N ALA A 632 52.08 3.20 -40.10
CA ALA A 632 50.75 2.60 -40.07
C ALA A 632 50.74 1.29 -40.90
N GLY A 633 49.99 0.29 -40.44
CA GLY A 633 49.89 -1.04 -41.08
C GLY A 633 51.00 -2.04 -40.74
N GLU A 634 52.08 -1.61 -40.06
CA GLU A 634 53.15 -2.53 -39.66
C GLU A 634 52.61 -3.57 -38.64
N ILE A 635 52.85 -4.86 -38.92
CA ILE A 635 52.42 -5.98 -38.09
C ILE A 635 53.60 -6.43 -37.22
N TYR A 636 53.38 -6.43 -35.92
CA TYR A 636 54.38 -6.82 -34.92
C TYR A 636 53.97 -8.12 -34.23
N ARG A 637 54.84 -9.12 -34.21
CA ARG A 637 54.62 -10.38 -33.48
C ARG A 637 55.36 -10.41 -32.16
N LEU A 638 54.80 -11.08 -31.16
CA LEU A 638 55.46 -11.35 -29.89
C LEU A 638 56.65 -12.29 -30.12
N LYS A 639 57.85 -11.84 -29.77
CA LYS A 639 59.11 -12.53 -30.07
C LYS A 639 59.11 -13.99 -29.60
N ALA A 640 59.67 -14.87 -30.42
CA ALA A 640 59.81 -16.29 -30.08
C ALA A 640 60.73 -16.53 -28.85
N SER A 641 61.60 -15.58 -28.52
CA SER A 641 62.45 -15.59 -27.32
C SER A 641 61.74 -15.11 -26.05
N VAL A 642 60.61 -14.41 -26.16
CA VAL A 642 59.84 -13.93 -25.00
C VAL A 642 58.96 -15.07 -24.50
N ALA A 643 59.20 -15.51 -23.26
CA ALA A 643 58.38 -16.52 -22.61
C ALA A 643 56.95 -16.02 -22.36
N THR A 644 55.96 -16.91 -22.35
CA THR A 644 54.59 -16.54 -21.99
C THR A 644 54.55 -16.12 -20.52
N PRO A 645 53.99 -14.94 -20.16
CA PRO A 645 53.97 -14.45 -18.79
C PRO A 645 53.34 -15.43 -17.80
N ALA A 646 53.93 -15.52 -16.60
CA ALA A 646 53.49 -16.48 -15.58
C ALA A 646 52.04 -16.25 -15.11
N CYS A 647 51.53 -15.02 -15.18
CA CYS A 647 50.13 -14.71 -14.85
C CYS A 647 49.13 -15.38 -15.80
N ALA A 648 49.51 -15.68 -17.05
CA ALA A 648 48.60 -16.29 -18.03
C ALA A 648 48.10 -17.68 -17.59
N ALA A 649 48.85 -18.38 -16.74
CA ALA A 649 48.42 -19.65 -16.13
C ALA A 649 47.23 -19.51 -15.16
N THR A 650 46.94 -18.30 -14.70
CA THR A 650 45.80 -17.95 -13.83
C THR A 650 44.87 -16.91 -14.46
N SER A 651 45.19 -16.43 -15.66
CA SER A 651 44.48 -15.36 -16.38
C SER A 651 44.09 -15.85 -17.78
N PRO A 652 43.15 -16.82 -17.88
CA PRO A 652 42.96 -17.60 -19.10
C PRO A 652 42.44 -16.78 -20.29
N GLN A 653 41.68 -15.68 -20.09
CA GLN A 653 41.30 -14.81 -21.22
C GLN A 653 42.53 -14.16 -21.86
N ALA A 654 43.45 -13.64 -21.04
CA ALA A 654 44.71 -13.09 -21.53
C ALA A 654 45.64 -14.16 -22.13
N ALA A 655 45.55 -15.43 -21.70
CA ALA A 655 46.33 -16.51 -22.31
C ALA A 655 45.96 -16.76 -23.78
N VAL A 656 44.68 -16.63 -24.15
CA VAL A 656 44.21 -16.69 -25.55
C VAL A 656 44.77 -15.50 -26.34
N ILE A 657 44.64 -14.29 -25.80
CA ILE A 657 45.13 -13.04 -26.44
C ILE A 657 46.66 -13.07 -26.65
N ILE A 658 47.43 -13.53 -25.66
CA ILE A 658 48.89 -13.68 -25.76
C ILE A 658 49.28 -14.77 -26.79
N THR A 659 48.41 -15.74 -27.03
CA THR A 659 48.60 -16.73 -28.11
C THR A 659 48.37 -16.10 -29.49
N ALA A 660 47.36 -15.22 -29.62
CA ALA A 660 47.14 -14.44 -30.83
C ALA A 660 48.30 -13.47 -31.13
N PHE A 661 48.86 -12.79 -30.11
CA PHE A 661 50.07 -11.96 -30.27
C PHE A 661 51.27 -12.71 -30.87
N ARG A 662 51.35 -14.04 -30.71
CA ARG A 662 52.38 -14.86 -31.39
C ARG A 662 51.95 -15.22 -32.81
N ASN A 663 50.76 -15.80 -32.94
CA ASN A 663 50.27 -16.39 -34.19
C ASN A 663 49.94 -15.35 -35.26
N TYR A 664 49.34 -14.22 -34.90
CA TYR A 664 48.84 -13.19 -35.81
C TYR A 664 49.41 -11.79 -35.49
N GLY A 665 49.82 -11.55 -34.24
CA GLY A 665 50.49 -10.31 -33.84
C GLY A 665 49.54 -9.18 -33.42
N ILE A 666 50.08 -7.97 -33.43
CA ILE A 666 49.37 -6.70 -33.27
C ILE A 666 49.68 -5.80 -34.48
N ILE A 667 48.70 -5.05 -34.96
CA ILE A 667 48.86 -4.16 -36.12
C ILE A 667 48.72 -2.69 -35.70
N LEU A 668 49.65 -1.85 -36.15
CA LEU A 668 49.65 -0.42 -35.80
C LEU A 668 48.62 0.33 -36.63
N ALA A 669 47.56 0.81 -35.98
CA ALA A 669 46.38 1.37 -36.65
C ALA A 669 46.15 2.87 -36.38
N ASP A 670 46.50 3.39 -35.20
CA ASP A 670 46.12 4.76 -34.82
C ASP A 670 47.04 5.43 -33.77
N ASN A 671 46.92 6.75 -33.67
CA ASN A 671 47.56 7.63 -32.69
C ASN A 671 46.81 7.62 -31.35
N GLY A 672 47.35 7.02 -30.31
CA GLY A 672 46.67 6.86 -29.01
C GLY A 672 47.62 6.71 -27.83
N MET A 673 47.20 6.01 -26.77
CA MET A 673 48.14 5.68 -25.68
C MET A 673 49.07 4.55 -26.14
N SER A 674 50.37 4.80 -26.26
CA SER A 674 51.34 3.77 -26.67
C SER A 674 51.15 2.44 -25.91
N GLY A 675 50.92 1.36 -26.66
CA GLY A 675 50.63 0.03 -26.12
C GLY A 675 49.14 -0.23 -25.82
N GLY A 676 48.26 0.70 -26.16
CA GLY A 676 46.80 0.55 -26.06
C GLY A 676 46.28 -0.38 -27.15
N LEU A 677 45.80 -1.54 -26.72
CA LEU A 677 45.21 -2.61 -27.53
C LEU A 677 43.69 -2.44 -27.54
N ILE A 678 43.07 -2.33 -28.71
CA ILE A 678 41.64 -2.01 -28.83
C ILE A 678 40.82 -3.27 -29.09
N GLY A 679 39.61 -3.31 -28.54
CA GLY A 679 38.68 -4.43 -28.64
C GLY A 679 37.24 -3.99 -28.38
N THR A 680 36.30 -4.93 -28.39
CA THR A 680 34.87 -4.63 -28.21
C THR A 680 34.48 -4.52 -26.73
N PRO A 681 33.60 -3.59 -26.32
CA PRO A 681 33.02 -3.57 -24.97
C PRO A 681 32.22 -4.85 -24.71
N ASP A 682 32.43 -5.51 -23.57
CA ASP A 682 31.67 -6.71 -23.22
C ASP A 682 31.69 -6.98 -21.71
N ALA A 683 30.53 -7.11 -21.08
CA ALA A 683 30.42 -7.43 -19.66
C ALA A 683 30.92 -8.85 -19.28
N ARG A 684 31.28 -9.70 -20.26
CA ARG A 684 31.90 -11.02 -20.08
C ARG A 684 33.43 -10.97 -19.95
N TRP A 685 34.08 -9.84 -20.25
CA TRP A 685 35.51 -9.64 -20.02
C TRP A 685 35.84 -9.72 -18.52
N ASN A 686 36.98 -10.33 -18.21
CA ASN A 686 37.53 -10.39 -16.86
C ASN A 686 38.76 -9.47 -16.77
N ASP A 687 38.58 -8.28 -16.20
CA ASP A 687 39.65 -7.28 -16.12
C ASP A 687 40.86 -7.72 -15.27
N THR A 688 40.66 -8.69 -14.37
CA THR A 688 41.78 -9.32 -13.62
C THR A 688 42.62 -10.22 -14.53
N ASP A 689 42.01 -10.84 -15.55
CA ASP A 689 42.76 -11.54 -16.59
C ASP A 689 43.46 -10.55 -17.50
N LEU A 690 42.74 -9.54 -18.00
CA LEU A 690 43.27 -8.54 -18.93
C LEU A 690 44.45 -7.75 -18.33
N GLN A 691 44.49 -7.56 -17.01
CA GLN A 691 45.65 -6.99 -16.31
C GLN A 691 46.94 -7.79 -16.54
N CYS A 692 46.89 -9.11 -16.81
CA CYS A 692 48.08 -9.90 -17.15
C CYS A 692 48.77 -9.40 -18.44
N LEU A 693 48.04 -8.78 -19.39
CA LEU A 693 48.63 -8.22 -20.60
C LEU A 693 49.67 -7.14 -20.30
N THR A 694 49.54 -6.39 -19.19
CA THR A 694 50.50 -5.34 -18.79
C THR A 694 51.85 -5.88 -18.34
N SER A 695 52.04 -7.20 -18.27
CA SER A 695 53.34 -7.84 -18.07
C SER A 695 54.20 -7.90 -19.33
N LEU A 696 53.61 -7.65 -20.51
CA LEU A 696 54.31 -7.46 -21.77
C LEU A 696 54.49 -5.97 -22.07
N THR A 697 55.59 -5.64 -22.75
CA THR A 697 55.92 -4.30 -23.25
C THR A 697 56.03 -4.31 -24.77
N LEU A 698 55.99 -3.13 -25.40
CA LEU A 698 56.28 -3.02 -26.83
C LEU A 698 57.71 -3.47 -27.20
N SER A 699 58.65 -3.50 -26.24
CA SER A 699 59.98 -4.08 -26.44
C SER A 699 59.99 -5.61 -26.62
N ASP A 700 58.91 -6.30 -26.27
CA ASP A 700 58.75 -7.76 -26.42
C ASP A 700 58.31 -8.18 -27.84
N PHE A 701 57.95 -7.21 -28.70
CA PHE A 701 57.47 -7.45 -30.07
C PHE A 701 58.54 -7.16 -31.13
N GLU A 702 58.45 -7.80 -32.30
CA GLU A 702 59.28 -7.54 -33.48
C GLU A 702 58.40 -7.29 -34.72
N PRO A 703 58.74 -6.31 -35.59
CA PRO A 703 58.03 -6.08 -36.85
C PRO A 703 58.22 -7.26 -37.81
N VAL A 704 57.27 -7.45 -38.74
CA VAL A 704 57.24 -8.59 -39.66
C VAL A 704 57.16 -8.09 -41.09
N ASN A 705 58.14 -8.48 -41.92
CA ASN A 705 58.15 -8.12 -43.32
C ASN A 705 57.16 -9.02 -44.09
N VAL A 706 55.95 -8.50 -44.31
CA VAL A 706 54.82 -9.18 -44.95
C VAL A 706 54.73 -8.89 -46.46
N SER A 707 55.61 -8.04 -47.01
CA SER A 707 55.61 -7.65 -48.43
C SER A 707 55.72 -8.81 -49.45
N SER A 708 56.19 -9.98 -49.03
CA SER A 708 56.20 -11.21 -49.85
C SER A 708 54.82 -11.87 -50.02
N LEU A 709 53.87 -11.53 -49.14
CA LEU A 709 52.47 -11.99 -49.20
C LEU A 709 51.60 -11.12 -50.11
N MET A 710 51.93 -9.83 -50.25
CA MET A 710 51.10 -8.83 -50.93
C MET A 710 50.86 -9.18 -52.42
N VAL A 711 49.60 -9.37 -52.80
CA VAL A 711 49.19 -9.57 -54.20
C VAL A 711 48.90 -8.23 -54.90
N ASN A 712 48.35 -7.26 -54.19
CA ASN A 712 48.02 -5.91 -54.66
C ASN A 712 47.92 -4.99 -53.42
N ASN A 713 48.30 -3.71 -53.52
CA ASN A 713 48.25 -2.77 -52.40
C ASN A 713 46.81 -2.27 -52.08
N ASP A 714 45.89 -2.25 -53.04
CA ASP A 714 44.45 -2.00 -52.81
C ASP A 714 43.68 -3.27 -52.31
N SER A 715 44.39 -4.30 -51.80
CA SER A 715 43.77 -5.59 -51.43
C SER A 715 44.50 -6.27 -50.27
N GLY A 716 43.76 -6.81 -49.30
CA GLY A 716 44.30 -7.62 -48.21
C GLY A 716 44.76 -9.02 -48.65
N GLN A 717 44.58 -9.40 -49.92
CA GLN A 717 44.84 -10.75 -50.39
C GLN A 717 46.32 -11.19 -50.27
N THR A 718 46.53 -12.37 -49.70
CA THR A 718 47.83 -13.06 -49.64
C THR A 718 48.10 -13.95 -50.86
N SER A 719 49.40 -14.13 -51.16
CA SER A 719 49.93 -15.02 -52.19
C SER A 719 49.97 -16.50 -51.77
N HIS A 720 49.55 -16.78 -50.53
CA HIS A 720 49.52 -18.08 -49.85
C HIS A 720 48.18 -18.27 -49.14
#